data_AF-A0AAI9DVM8-F1
#
_entry.id   AF-A0AAI9DVM8-F1
#
_cell.length_a   1.000
_cell.length_b   1.000
_cell.length_c   1.000
_cell.angle_alpha   90.00
_cell.angle_beta   90.00
_cell.angle_gamma   90.00
#
_symmetry.space_group_name_H-M   'P 1'
#
loop_
_entity.id
_entity.type
_entity.pdbx_description
1 polymer ?
#
loop_
_entity_poly.entity_id
_entity_poly.type
_entity_poly.pdbx_seq_one_letter_code
_entity_poly.pdbx_strand_id
1 'polypeptide(L)'
;MTIRIYPSRLPGEPLETHEHGTTTLHQWMVRNVPGYSQDRSHPVAVELNGRPLPPDEWPLCQLSPDSDIRIYPVPYGTGLEIAVWVSIAVSVASAAYSLFFGPKVDLGGYSSGSGRSLELNPAKANTAKLGDPIREVFGRCRIYPDYLVQPVTRFDPDDPTRMTVEMFLCVGQGRFSFTGGDKRIGETPAASLGDGFSDQVYQPGEDVSSDPRSENWFNSTEVGGTSSGTGLDMAQTSPDSDDIIADSMTVSGASVTFTGLDTDDDDDDDEDDNALPASWVEGTIVEIKAPTNFLISTSSGYSVFASKLLTEVAPVVGMPVTLSFNSVDYDLFIAAHTPGQDAIPGEGGSAAEIQSSAAPTTYDFSLGSTTFTVTWHGTTYTVSLVADYVNMSGLLAAITEGLTGSGLAARDNGGTVLITEEASPFAGGDITSSSLPPSVFGDTPVYTSGSASTGGSAAITASVTLAYNSATGTAFAGVPEGTQRLSLAHRGNEYQVVSVDGTTATVARLVSGSVDASWPGFSSRTMIDYEATGLNDTLSWLGPFLACPENEVVDAFEVNFSFPNGICGFDNKGKKRIRHCEWEIQYRVYGTGSGWISKQGEYALKNINGLGYTERFSLDSPGLVEVRCRRRNEQGSNNARDNMYWQALRGRLLARPASYAGVTTWAITVETGGKLAAQSDRRVSVVATRNYDGGGDRTISGAFRHVAGSLGFNANQIDASAIEALETAWWTPRGEYFDYEASSDSASAKDIFDKITEAGMSYFLLSDGLLSAGREGIKSWTGIITPQDTVEEMQTSFRAPSDDDYDGVDVTYINPVTWAEEIVQCRTTDNPVPRKVESYSLGIVMTADRAYRTGMRRLMKYLHQRRTYECTTELLGWCYQFGDHIILSDDIPTGKTISCLIEAMAFDDEVITLTVTEPLDWSYANPRCWIQFQDGRPSTRLLTPTRVDDFTLSIPYNADLHPEDWTMNDPDIELPRLLFCDSEKGARHGIIQEIVPSDDGTCQVTAPEYKEIFYAYDDATYPGDVA
;
A
#
# COMPACT_ATOMS: atom_id res chain seq x y z
N MET A 1 -25.34 7.22 -42.71
CA MET A 1 -25.28 6.16 -41.68
C MET A 1 -24.14 6.48 -40.73
N THR A 2 -24.16 5.84 -39.56
CA THR A 2 -23.56 6.37 -38.35
C THR A 2 -22.55 5.42 -37.74
N ILE A 3 -21.52 6.00 -37.10
CA ILE A 3 -20.63 5.28 -36.20
C ILE A 3 -21.32 5.25 -34.83
N ARG A 4 -21.56 4.05 -34.31
CA ARG A 4 -22.28 3.80 -33.06
C ARG A 4 -21.34 3.22 -32.01
N ILE A 5 -21.27 3.85 -30.85
CA ILE A 5 -20.41 3.43 -29.75
C ILE A 5 -21.30 2.81 -28.68
N TYR A 6 -20.99 1.58 -28.26
CA TYR A 6 -21.79 0.81 -27.30
C TYR A 6 -21.06 0.68 -25.96
N PRO A 7 -21.80 0.61 -24.83
CA PRO A 7 -21.19 0.46 -23.50
C PRO A 7 -20.61 -0.96 -23.30
N SER A 8 -21.12 -1.96 -24.01
CA SER A 8 -20.61 -3.33 -24.02
C SER A 8 -21.14 -4.08 -25.25
N ARG A 9 -20.71 -5.33 -25.45
CA ARG A 9 -21.29 -6.23 -26.48
C ARG A 9 -22.65 -6.84 -26.09
N LEU A 10 -23.21 -6.47 -24.92
CA LEU A 10 -24.55 -6.89 -24.55
C LEU A 10 -25.61 -6.12 -25.36
N PRO A 11 -26.81 -6.69 -25.58
CA PRO A 11 -27.89 -5.98 -26.27
C PRO A 11 -28.25 -4.67 -25.55
N GLY A 12 -28.20 -3.54 -26.26
CA GLY A 12 -28.50 -2.21 -25.73
C GLY A 12 -28.45 -1.14 -26.82
N GLU A 13 -28.84 0.09 -26.48
CA GLU A 13 -28.71 1.26 -27.37
C GLU A 13 -27.27 1.80 -27.35
N PRO A 14 -26.80 2.44 -28.43
CA PRO A 14 -25.47 3.05 -28.44
C PRO A 14 -25.40 4.26 -27.50
N LEU A 15 -24.30 4.41 -26.78
CA LEU A 15 -23.96 5.60 -25.98
C LEU A 15 -23.85 6.85 -26.86
N GLU A 16 -23.25 6.69 -28.03
CA GLU A 16 -23.01 7.78 -28.97
C GLU A 16 -23.26 7.33 -30.40
N THR A 17 -23.77 8.26 -31.21
CA THR A 17 -24.04 8.05 -32.64
C THR A 17 -23.50 9.24 -33.40
N HIS A 18 -22.53 9.00 -34.30
CA HIS A 18 -21.85 10.03 -35.08
C HIS A 18 -22.11 9.87 -36.57
N GLU A 19 -22.47 10.94 -37.26
CA GLU A 19 -22.54 10.93 -38.73
C GLU A 19 -21.14 11.08 -39.34
N HIS A 20 -20.90 10.40 -40.46
CA HIS A 20 -19.64 10.52 -41.20
C HIS A 20 -19.87 10.59 -42.72
N GLY A 21 -19.02 11.36 -43.41
CA GLY A 21 -18.91 11.34 -44.87
C GLY A 21 -17.99 10.20 -45.36
N THR A 22 -17.55 10.26 -46.62
CA THR A 22 -16.56 9.31 -47.16
C THR A 22 -15.19 9.58 -46.53
N THR A 23 -14.77 8.72 -45.61
CA THR A 23 -13.48 8.78 -44.89
C THR A 23 -13.03 7.38 -44.51
N THR A 24 -11.84 7.19 -43.93
CA THR A 24 -11.47 5.90 -43.32
C THR A 24 -11.73 5.94 -41.81
N LEU A 25 -11.91 4.77 -41.19
CA LEU A 25 -12.09 4.72 -39.73
C LEU A 25 -10.90 5.36 -38.99
N HIS A 26 -9.68 5.14 -39.48
CA HIS A 26 -8.48 5.81 -38.97
C HIS A 26 -8.59 7.33 -39.05
N GLN A 27 -8.96 7.90 -40.21
CA GLN A 27 -9.08 9.35 -40.36
C GLN A 27 -10.18 9.95 -39.47
N TRP A 28 -11.28 9.22 -39.30
CA TRP A 28 -12.34 9.61 -38.37
C TRP A 28 -11.84 9.59 -36.92
N MET A 29 -11.10 8.56 -36.51
CA MET A 29 -10.49 8.46 -35.17
C MET A 29 -9.45 9.55 -34.91
N VAL A 30 -8.55 9.83 -35.85
CA VAL A 30 -7.55 10.91 -35.73
C VAL A 30 -8.22 12.28 -35.52
N ARG A 31 -9.37 12.51 -36.18
CA ARG A 31 -10.08 13.78 -36.10
C ARG A 31 -10.89 13.95 -34.81
N ASN A 32 -11.50 12.87 -34.32
CA ASN A 32 -12.49 12.94 -33.25
C ASN A 32 -12.02 12.37 -31.90
N VAL A 33 -10.91 11.65 -31.86
CA VAL A 33 -10.40 11.00 -30.63
C VAL A 33 -9.01 11.57 -30.27
N PRO A 34 -8.93 12.49 -29.30
CA PRO A 34 -7.65 13.02 -28.82
C PRO A 34 -6.71 11.91 -28.35
N GLY A 35 -5.47 11.93 -28.83
CA GLY A 35 -4.45 10.94 -28.46
C GLY A 35 -4.58 9.58 -29.16
N TYR A 36 -5.49 9.43 -30.14
CA TYR A 36 -5.49 8.25 -31.01
C TYR A 36 -4.19 8.19 -31.84
N SER A 37 -3.49 7.07 -31.74
CA SER A 37 -2.44 6.65 -32.67
C SER A 37 -2.74 5.24 -33.15
N GLN A 38 -2.32 4.88 -34.36
CA GLN A 38 -2.54 3.53 -34.90
C GLN A 38 -1.63 2.49 -34.22
N ASP A 39 -0.49 2.92 -33.72
CA ASP A 39 0.62 2.05 -33.29
C ASP A 39 0.43 1.48 -31.86
N ARG A 40 -0.75 1.67 -31.26
CA ARG A 40 -1.07 1.26 -29.89
C ARG A 40 -2.05 0.09 -29.87
N SER A 41 -1.99 -0.74 -28.83
CA SER A 41 -3.09 -1.66 -28.56
C SER A 41 -4.35 -0.85 -28.24
N HIS A 42 -5.43 -1.11 -28.99
CA HIS A 42 -6.66 -0.35 -28.86
C HIS A 42 -7.58 -0.98 -27.81
N PRO A 43 -8.08 -0.22 -26.82
CA PRO A 43 -9.00 -0.73 -25.79
C PRO A 43 -10.44 -0.91 -26.32
N VAL A 44 -10.62 -0.96 -27.64
CA VAL A 44 -11.92 -1.05 -28.31
C VAL A 44 -11.86 -2.05 -29.46
N ALA A 45 -12.94 -2.79 -29.65
CA ALA A 45 -13.18 -3.64 -30.79
C ALA A 45 -14.18 -2.94 -31.72
N VAL A 46 -13.89 -2.97 -33.01
CA VAL A 46 -14.74 -2.34 -34.03
C VAL A 46 -15.35 -3.41 -34.92
N GLU A 47 -16.62 -3.24 -35.27
CA GLU A 47 -17.33 -4.05 -36.25
C GLU A 47 -17.82 -3.16 -37.39
N LEU A 48 -17.59 -3.59 -38.63
CA LEU A 48 -18.17 -3.01 -39.83
C LEU A 48 -19.23 -3.98 -40.37
N ASN A 49 -20.48 -3.53 -40.45
CA ASN A 49 -21.63 -4.32 -40.90
C ASN A 49 -21.73 -5.68 -40.18
N GLY A 50 -21.45 -5.69 -38.87
CA GLY A 50 -21.46 -6.88 -38.02
C GLY A 50 -20.24 -7.81 -38.18
N ARG A 51 -19.19 -7.41 -38.88
CA ARG A 51 -17.93 -8.16 -38.97
C ARG A 51 -16.81 -7.44 -38.20
N PRO A 52 -16.03 -8.15 -37.36
CA PRO A 52 -14.89 -7.56 -36.67
C PRO A 52 -13.89 -6.97 -37.66
N LEU A 53 -13.48 -5.73 -37.41
CA LEU A 53 -12.48 -5.00 -38.18
C LEU A 53 -11.22 -4.84 -37.31
N PRO A 54 -10.13 -5.59 -37.59
CA PRO A 54 -8.91 -5.52 -36.80
C PRO A 54 -8.23 -4.14 -36.93
N PRO A 55 -7.51 -3.65 -35.90
CA PRO A 55 -6.87 -2.34 -35.91
C PRO A 55 -5.99 -2.03 -37.13
N ASP A 56 -5.26 -3.03 -37.63
CA ASP A 56 -4.37 -2.89 -38.79
C ASP A 56 -5.12 -2.53 -40.08
N GLU A 57 -6.43 -2.83 -40.15
CA GLU A 57 -7.28 -2.54 -41.31
C GLU A 57 -7.99 -1.18 -41.21
N TRP A 58 -7.95 -0.50 -40.07
CA TRP A 58 -8.65 0.79 -39.87
C TRP A 58 -8.23 1.90 -40.86
N PRO A 59 -6.95 2.00 -41.30
CA PRO A 59 -6.55 2.97 -42.33
C PRO A 59 -6.92 2.54 -43.74
N LEU A 60 -7.10 1.24 -43.97
CA LEU A 60 -7.41 0.67 -45.28
C LEU A 60 -8.93 0.57 -45.53
N CYS A 61 -9.72 0.63 -44.45
CA CYS A 61 -11.17 0.55 -44.48
C CYS A 61 -11.81 1.90 -44.86
N GLN A 62 -12.19 2.05 -46.13
CA GLN A 62 -13.04 3.17 -46.55
C GLN A 62 -14.47 3.00 -46.04
N LEU A 63 -14.95 4.02 -45.35
CA LEU A 63 -16.31 4.14 -44.88
C LEU A 63 -17.13 4.86 -45.93
N SER A 64 -18.21 4.21 -46.36
CA SER A 64 -19.22 4.78 -47.25
C SER A 64 -20.43 5.26 -46.44
N PRO A 65 -21.28 6.15 -46.98
CA PRO A 65 -22.46 6.66 -46.26
C PRO A 65 -23.47 5.58 -45.82
N ASP A 66 -23.35 4.37 -46.35
CA ASP A 66 -24.13 3.16 -46.06
C ASP A 66 -23.41 2.15 -45.13
N SER A 67 -22.24 2.48 -44.59
CA SER A 67 -21.51 1.65 -43.64
C SER A 67 -22.11 1.73 -42.22
N ASP A 68 -22.40 0.59 -41.59
CA ASP A 68 -22.74 0.49 -40.16
C ASP A 68 -21.48 0.15 -39.35
N ILE A 69 -21.01 1.08 -38.51
CA ILE A 69 -19.85 0.84 -37.66
C ILE A 69 -20.28 0.78 -36.21
N ARG A 70 -19.88 -0.28 -35.51
CA ARG A 70 -20.14 -0.47 -34.09
C ARG A 70 -18.83 -0.60 -33.33
N ILE A 71 -18.68 0.17 -32.27
CA ILE A 71 -17.46 0.20 -31.45
C ILE A 71 -17.82 -0.26 -30.05
N TYR A 72 -17.06 -1.18 -29.48
CA TYR A 72 -17.28 -1.75 -28.16
C TYR A 72 -15.98 -1.69 -27.34
N PRO A 73 -16.02 -1.48 -26.02
CA PRO A 73 -14.82 -1.59 -25.17
C PRO A 73 -14.33 -3.05 -25.09
N VAL A 74 -13.01 -3.23 -25.00
CA VAL A 74 -12.37 -4.52 -24.74
C VAL A 74 -11.95 -4.56 -23.27
N PRO A 75 -12.51 -5.45 -22.44
CA PRO A 75 -12.11 -5.57 -21.03
C PRO A 75 -10.68 -6.12 -20.92
N TYR A 76 -9.85 -5.47 -20.10
CA TYR A 76 -8.52 -5.95 -19.68
C TYR A 76 -8.59 -6.39 -18.22
N GLY A 77 -8.24 -7.64 -17.88
CA GLY A 77 -8.06 -8.07 -16.47
C GLY A 77 -8.60 -9.44 -16.06
N THR A 78 -7.99 -10.01 -15.01
CA THR A 78 -8.20 -11.35 -14.46
C THR A 78 -9.47 -11.45 -13.61
N GLY A 79 -10.62 -11.68 -14.25
CA GLY A 79 -11.72 -12.52 -13.72
C GLY A 79 -12.48 -12.11 -12.46
N LEU A 80 -12.15 -11.04 -11.74
CA LEU A 80 -12.83 -10.61 -10.49
C LEU A 80 -13.59 -9.27 -10.58
N GLU A 81 -13.50 -8.56 -11.71
CA GLU A 81 -14.13 -7.24 -11.92
C GLU A 81 -15.47 -7.28 -12.70
N ILE A 82 -16.02 -8.48 -12.94
CA ILE A 82 -17.13 -8.70 -13.89
C ILE A 82 -18.52 -8.39 -13.28
N ALA A 83 -18.63 -7.93 -12.03
CA ALA A 83 -19.92 -7.82 -11.34
C ALA A 83 -20.61 -6.44 -11.35
N VAL A 84 -19.97 -5.37 -11.84
CA VAL A 84 -20.50 -3.98 -11.66
C VAL A 84 -21.25 -3.43 -12.89
N TRP A 85 -21.17 -4.05 -14.06
CA TRP A 85 -21.60 -3.44 -15.33
C TRP A 85 -23.06 -3.71 -15.79
N VAL A 86 -24.01 -4.04 -14.89
CA VAL A 86 -25.38 -4.47 -15.30
C VAL A 86 -26.51 -3.47 -14.97
N SER A 87 -26.27 -2.32 -14.33
CA SER A 87 -27.38 -1.47 -13.84
C SER A 87 -27.82 -0.29 -14.71
N ILE A 88 -27.26 -0.05 -15.90
CA ILE A 88 -27.70 1.07 -16.77
C ILE A 88 -28.39 0.51 -18.01
N ALA A 89 -29.63 0.06 -17.86
CA ALA A 89 -30.51 -0.22 -18.97
C ALA A 89 -31.96 0.05 -18.57
N VAL A 90 -32.53 1.13 -19.12
CA VAL A 90 -33.94 1.44 -19.44
C VAL A 90 -34.21 2.89 -19.10
N SER A 91 -34.20 3.76 -20.12
CA SER A 91 -35.32 4.67 -20.42
C SER A 91 -34.92 5.71 -21.47
N VAL A 92 -35.24 5.45 -22.74
CA VAL A 92 -35.53 6.52 -23.71
C VAL A 92 -36.76 6.12 -24.51
N ALA A 93 -37.88 6.80 -24.25
CA ALA A 93 -38.92 7.15 -25.23
C ALA A 93 -39.87 8.19 -24.62
N SER A 94 -39.54 9.45 -24.85
CA SER A 94 -40.41 10.63 -25.00
C SER A 94 -41.88 10.55 -24.51
N ALA A 95 -42.15 11.15 -23.34
CA ALA A 95 -43.30 12.03 -23.05
C ALA A 95 -43.27 12.45 -21.56
N ALA A 96 -42.71 13.63 -21.28
CA ALA A 96 -43.06 14.55 -20.17
C ALA A 96 -41.86 15.47 -19.89
N TYR A 97 -41.86 16.64 -20.55
CA TYR A 97 -40.85 17.69 -20.40
C TYR A 97 -40.94 18.43 -19.04
N SER A 98 -41.84 18.03 -18.14
CA SER A 98 -42.18 18.69 -16.88
C SER A 98 -41.77 17.92 -15.61
N LEU A 99 -40.98 16.84 -15.73
CA LEU A 99 -40.49 16.04 -14.59
C LEU A 99 -38.98 16.16 -14.31
N PHE A 100 -38.24 16.94 -15.10
CA PHE A 100 -36.77 17.05 -15.02
C PHE A 100 -36.23 18.36 -14.44
N PHE A 101 -37.08 19.34 -14.10
CA PHE A 101 -36.65 20.65 -13.56
C PHE A 101 -37.21 21.00 -12.16
N GLY A 102 -37.83 20.05 -11.45
CA GLY A 102 -38.05 20.18 -10.01
C GLY A 102 -36.79 19.80 -9.22
N PRO A 103 -36.47 20.43 -8.07
CA PRO A 103 -35.41 19.94 -7.19
C PRO A 103 -35.70 18.50 -6.82
N LYS A 104 -34.80 17.59 -7.22
CA LYS A 104 -34.90 16.16 -6.97
C LYS A 104 -34.95 15.91 -5.46
N VAL A 105 -36.05 15.34 -4.98
CA VAL A 105 -36.14 14.80 -3.62
C VAL A 105 -35.38 13.47 -3.62
N ASP A 106 -34.24 13.46 -2.94
CA ASP A 106 -33.39 12.29 -2.80
C ASP A 106 -34.03 11.31 -1.79
N LEU A 107 -34.52 10.16 -2.27
CA LEU A 107 -35.10 9.11 -1.43
C LEU A 107 -33.98 8.23 -0.88
N GLY A 108 -33.36 8.69 0.21
CA GLY A 108 -32.33 7.97 0.95
C GLY A 108 -32.88 6.73 1.66
N GLY A 109 -32.40 5.55 1.25
CA GLY A 109 -32.70 4.27 1.90
C GLY A 109 -31.98 4.12 3.25
N TYR A 110 -32.73 3.69 4.26
CA TYR A 110 -32.24 3.38 5.61
C TYR A 110 -31.26 2.19 5.61
N SER A 111 -30.12 2.33 6.29
CA SER A 111 -29.42 1.18 6.89
C SER A 111 -29.17 1.46 8.38
N SER A 112 -29.56 0.49 9.21
CA SER A 112 -29.47 0.54 10.66
C SER A 112 -28.12 0.03 11.14
N GLY A 113 -27.59 0.66 12.19
CA GLY A 113 -26.26 0.39 12.72
C GLY A 113 -26.09 -0.95 13.43
N SER A 114 -24.91 -1.54 13.26
CA SER A 114 -24.33 -2.53 14.16
C SER A 114 -22.80 -2.53 14.03
N GLY A 115 -22.11 -2.29 15.14
CA GLY A 115 -20.71 -2.63 15.36
C GLY A 115 -19.67 -1.75 14.66
N ARG A 116 -19.01 -0.86 15.41
CA ARG A 116 -17.74 -0.24 14.97
C ARG A 116 -16.67 -1.32 14.81
N SER A 117 -16.61 -1.96 13.65
CA SER A 117 -15.34 -2.40 13.08
C SER A 117 -14.49 -1.14 12.87
N LEU A 118 -13.17 -1.26 13.04
CA LEU A 118 -12.24 -0.24 12.55
C LEU A 118 -12.31 -0.27 11.02
N GLU A 119 -13.32 0.37 10.45
CA GLU A 119 -13.50 0.44 9.01
C GLU A 119 -12.37 1.29 8.41
N LEU A 120 -11.57 0.64 7.55
CA LEU A 120 -10.86 1.32 6.49
C LEU A 120 -11.92 1.95 5.59
N ASN A 121 -12.34 3.19 5.90
CA ASN A 121 -13.21 3.94 5.00
C ASN A 121 -12.43 4.19 3.69
N PRO A 122 -12.78 3.53 2.56
CA PRO A 122 -12.03 3.65 1.32
C PRO A 122 -12.00 5.08 0.79
N ALA A 123 -13.00 5.90 1.14
CA ALA A 123 -13.10 7.30 0.73
C ALA A 123 -12.03 8.22 1.34
N LYS A 124 -11.34 7.78 2.41
CA LYS A 124 -10.28 8.56 3.10
C LYS A 124 -8.87 7.97 2.90
N ALA A 125 -8.73 7.02 1.98
CA ALA A 125 -7.44 6.44 1.63
C ALA A 125 -6.95 7.05 0.31
N ASN A 126 -5.64 7.32 0.22
CA ASN A 126 -5.04 7.60 -1.08
C ASN A 126 -5.07 6.30 -1.89
N THR A 127 -5.59 6.35 -3.11
CA THR A 127 -5.68 5.20 -4.00
C THR A 127 -5.34 5.64 -5.42
N ALA A 128 -4.95 4.69 -6.27
CA ALA A 128 -4.91 4.94 -7.71
C ALA A 128 -6.34 4.75 -8.26
N LYS A 129 -6.84 5.74 -8.99
CA LYS A 129 -8.16 5.72 -9.63
C LYS A 129 -8.02 5.66 -11.14
N LEU A 130 -7.65 4.49 -11.64
CA LEU A 130 -7.37 4.29 -13.06
C LEU A 130 -8.68 4.25 -13.86
N GLY A 131 -8.81 5.11 -14.86
CA GLY A 131 -10.00 5.18 -15.72
C GLY A 131 -11.12 6.07 -15.18
N ASP A 132 -11.08 6.44 -13.91
CA ASP A 132 -12.01 7.40 -13.31
C ASP A 132 -11.70 8.85 -13.75
N PRO A 133 -12.70 9.75 -13.72
CA PRO A 133 -12.46 11.17 -13.91
C PRO A 133 -11.44 11.72 -12.91
N ILE A 134 -10.56 12.62 -13.39
CA ILE A 134 -9.72 13.42 -12.49
C ILE A 134 -10.63 14.39 -11.74
N ARG A 135 -10.49 14.41 -10.41
CA ARG A 135 -11.22 15.29 -9.50
C ARG A 135 -11.16 16.74 -9.93
N GLU A 136 -12.33 17.35 -10.11
CA GLU A 136 -12.50 18.81 -10.18
C GLU A 136 -12.94 19.32 -8.81
N VAL A 137 -12.29 20.37 -8.33
CA VAL A 137 -12.57 20.96 -7.01
C VAL A 137 -12.96 22.41 -7.19
N PHE A 138 -13.98 22.83 -6.45
CA PHE A 138 -14.42 24.20 -6.35
C PHE A 138 -14.18 24.72 -4.93
N GLY A 139 -13.75 25.98 -4.84
CA GLY A 139 -13.47 26.62 -3.57
C GLY A 139 -12.38 25.93 -2.78
N ARG A 140 -12.60 25.75 -1.48
CA ARG A 140 -11.69 25.13 -0.52
C ARG A 140 -12.28 23.80 -0.06
N CYS A 141 -11.55 22.71 -0.23
CA CYS A 141 -11.99 21.36 0.16
C CYS A 141 -10.86 20.59 0.86
N ARG A 142 -11.21 19.62 1.73
CA ARG A 142 -10.27 18.61 2.22
C ARG A 142 -10.16 17.48 1.20
N ILE A 143 -9.02 17.42 0.54
CA ILE A 143 -8.70 16.50 -0.54
C ILE A 143 -7.90 15.32 0.03
N TYR A 144 -8.23 14.11 -0.43
CA TYR A 144 -7.42 12.90 -0.27
C TYR A 144 -6.83 12.56 -1.64
N PRO A 145 -5.62 13.03 -1.97
CA PRO A 145 -5.06 12.95 -3.32
C PRO A 145 -4.91 11.53 -3.84
N ASP A 146 -4.95 11.36 -5.16
CA ASP A 146 -4.87 10.05 -5.82
C ASP A 146 -3.42 9.72 -6.20
N TYR A 147 -2.99 8.45 -6.14
CA TYR A 147 -1.61 8.05 -6.50
C TYR A 147 -1.38 8.16 -8.01
N LEU A 148 -0.30 8.83 -8.42
CA LEU A 148 0.18 8.87 -9.81
C LEU A 148 1.19 7.76 -10.12
N VAL A 149 1.98 7.37 -9.12
CA VAL A 149 2.93 6.23 -9.17
C VAL A 149 2.83 5.44 -7.88
N GLN A 150 3.34 4.21 -7.85
CA GLN A 150 3.33 3.40 -6.64
C GLN A 150 4.18 4.05 -5.53
N PRO A 151 3.71 4.08 -4.28
CA PRO A 151 4.51 4.57 -3.17
C PRO A 151 5.73 3.67 -2.95
N VAL A 152 6.88 4.28 -2.69
CA VAL A 152 8.17 3.57 -2.52
C VAL A 152 8.64 3.70 -1.09
N THR A 153 9.16 2.61 -0.54
CA THR A 153 9.71 2.61 0.81
C THR A 153 11.20 2.31 0.84
N ARG A 154 11.98 3.15 1.50
CA ARG A 154 13.44 3.03 1.60
C ARG A 154 13.88 3.16 3.04
N PHE A 155 14.94 2.46 3.39
CA PHE A 155 15.66 2.73 4.64
C PHE A 155 16.63 3.88 4.43
N ASP A 156 16.79 4.72 5.44
CA ASP A 156 17.73 5.83 5.40
C ASP A 156 19.17 5.26 5.36
N PRO A 157 20.02 5.72 4.42
CA PRO A 157 21.37 5.18 4.25
C PRO A 157 22.31 5.54 5.41
N ASP A 158 22.04 6.63 6.13
CA ASP A 158 22.84 7.10 7.25
C ASP A 158 22.30 6.59 8.60
N ASP A 159 20.99 6.28 8.68
CA ASP A 159 20.35 5.71 9.86
C ASP A 159 19.42 4.53 9.51
N PRO A 160 19.92 3.27 9.55
CA PRO A 160 19.15 2.08 9.16
C PRO A 160 17.96 1.78 10.09
N THR A 161 17.75 2.53 11.17
CA THR A 161 16.54 2.42 12.01
C THR A 161 15.37 3.23 11.46
N ARG A 162 15.63 4.15 10.51
CA ARG A 162 14.65 5.05 9.93
C ARG A 162 14.23 4.52 8.55
N MET A 163 12.94 4.52 8.32
CA MET A 163 12.34 4.18 7.03
C MET A 163 11.58 5.38 6.52
N THR A 164 11.56 5.60 5.22
CA THR A 164 10.78 6.68 4.59
C THR A 164 9.87 6.11 3.52
N VAL A 165 8.68 6.69 3.40
CA VAL A 165 7.74 6.45 2.30
C VAL A 165 7.75 7.68 1.40
N GLU A 166 8.02 7.45 0.13
CA GLU A 166 7.95 8.44 -0.94
C GLU A 166 6.65 8.26 -1.74
N MET A 167 5.95 9.35 -2.01
CA MET A 167 4.67 9.36 -2.71
C MET A 167 4.63 10.49 -3.73
N PHE A 168 3.93 10.27 -4.84
CA PHE A 168 3.64 11.30 -5.82
C PHE A 168 2.16 11.24 -6.19
N LEU A 169 1.47 12.34 -5.90
CA LEU A 169 0.02 12.39 -5.79
C LEU A 169 -0.59 13.43 -6.74
N CYS A 170 -1.78 13.14 -7.26
CA CYS A 170 -2.63 14.08 -7.98
C CYS A 170 -3.60 14.76 -7.00
N VAL A 171 -3.49 16.08 -6.85
CA VAL A 171 -4.40 16.86 -6.00
C VAL A 171 -5.74 17.08 -6.70
N GLY A 172 -5.72 17.32 -8.01
CA GLY A 172 -6.90 17.54 -8.83
C GLY A 172 -6.59 18.39 -10.06
N GLN A 173 -7.63 18.63 -10.85
CA GLN A 173 -7.57 19.48 -12.05
C GLN A 173 -7.44 20.96 -11.68
N GLY A 174 -6.52 21.63 -12.36
CA GLY A 174 -6.21 23.05 -12.23
C GLY A 174 -5.17 23.39 -11.16
N ARG A 175 -5.11 24.67 -10.81
CA ARG A 175 -4.18 25.26 -9.84
C ARG A 175 -4.78 25.25 -8.43
N PHE A 176 -3.94 24.91 -7.46
CA PHE A 176 -4.32 24.86 -6.05
C PHE A 176 -3.33 25.63 -5.18
N SER A 177 -3.86 26.18 -4.09
CA SER A 177 -3.11 26.89 -3.05
C SER A 177 -3.43 26.31 -1.67
N PHE A 178 -2.37 26.03 -0.91
CA PHE A 178 -2.45 25.54 0.48
C PHE A 178 -1.14 25.80 1.22
N THR A 179 -1.21 25.86 2.55
CA THR A 179 -0.07 26.14 3.43
C THR A 179 0.34 24.90 4.23
N GLY A 180 1.45 24.99 4.97
CA GLY A 180 1.89 23.89 5.85
C GLY A 180 0.84 23.49 6.90
N GLY A 181 0.01 24.43 7.36
CA GLY A 181 -1.07 24.18 8.32
C GLY A 181 -2.22 23.34 7.77
N ASP A 182 -2.35 23.24 6.46
CA ASP A 182 -3.42 22.52 5.76
C ASP A 182 -3.08 21.05 5.48
N LYS A 183 -1.80 20.66 5.63
CA LYS A 183 -1.28 19.31 5.32
C LYS A 183 -1.44 18.36 6.50
N ARG A 184 -1.90 17.13 6.26
CA ARG A 184 -2.14 16.11 7.27
C ARG A 184 -1.66 14.72 6.81
N ILE A 185 -1.09 13.96 7.75
CA ILE A 185 -0.79 12.53 7.59
C ILE A 185 -1.61 11.77 8.65
N GLY A 186 -2.59 10.99 8.21
CA GLY A 186 -3.74 10.62 9.02
C GLY A 186 -4.48 11.88 9.48
N GLU A 187 -4.65 12.03 10.80
CA GLU A 187 -5.16 13.26 11.42
C GLU A 187 -4.05 14.17 11.97
N THR A 188 -2.78 13.78 11.79
CA THR A 188 -1.62 14.48 12.36
C THR A 188 -1.19 15.64 11.45
N PRO A 189 -1.10 16.89 11.96
CA PRO A 189 -0.53 18.01 11.20
C PRO A 189 0.89 17.71 10.70
N ALA A 190 1.16 17.91 9.41
CA ALA A 190 2.47 17.62 8.82
C ALA A 190 3.61 18.39 9.53
N ALA A 191 3.34 19.62 9.96
CA ALA A 191 4.29 20.44 10.73
C ALA A 191 4.74 19.78 12.05
N SER A 192 3.95 18.89 12.64
CA SER A 192 4.32 18.20 13.89
C SER A 192 5.33 17.06 13.67
N LEU A 193 5.56 16.64 12.42
CA LEU A 193 6.52 15.61 12.06
C LEU A 193 7.97 16.15 11.95
N GLY A 194 8.13 17.48 11.93
CA GLY A 194 9.43 18.15 11.82
C GLY A 194 10.19 17.69 10.57
N ASP A 195 11.47 17.36 10.73
CA ASP A 195 12.34 16.87 9.65
C ASP A 195 11.93 15.49 9.10
N GLY A 196 10.96 14.82 9.72
CA GLY A 196 10.39 13.56 9.23
C GLY A 196 9.35 13.74 8.12
N PHE A 197 9.09 14.96 7.66
CA PHE A 197 8.19 15.26 6.55
C PHE A 197 8.81 16.28 5.61
N SER A 198 8.85 15.98 4.32
CA SER A 198 9.24 16.93 3.29
C SER A 198 8.33 16.80 2.08
N ASP A 199 8.08 17.91 1.39
CA ASP A 199 7.15 17.92 0.26
C ASP A 199 7.50 18.99 -0.77
N GLN A 200 7.00 18.79 -1.99
CA GLN A 200 7.08 19.75 -3.08
C GLN A 200 5.77 19.70 -3.88
N VAL A 201 5.18 20.86 -4.14
CA VAL A 201 3.97 21.00 -4.96
C VAL A 201 4.38 21.48 -6.34
N TYR A 202 3.82 20.85 -7.37
CA TYR A 202 4.01 21.25 -8.76
C TYR A 202 2.67 21.66 -9.36
N GLN A 203 2.59 22.89 -9.85
CA GLN A 203 1.42 23.42 -10.55
C GLN A 203 1.28 22.77 -11.95
N PRO A 204 0.11 22.90 -12.61
CA PRO A 204 -0.12 22.35 -13.93
C PRO A 204 0.99 22.69 -14.94
N GLY A 205 1.58 21.67 -15.53
CA GLY A 205 2.63 21.78 -16.55
C GLY A 205 4.05 22.06 -16.02
N GLU A 206 4.25 22.16 -14.71
CA GLU A 206 5.61 22.29 -14.15
C GLU A 206 6.42 20.99 -14.34
N ASP A 207 7.73 21.14 -14.51
CA ASP A 207 8.66 20.04 -14.72
C ASP A 207 8.94 19.30 -13.41
N VAL A 208 8.70 17.99 -13.42
CA VAL A 208 8.89 17.08 -12.27
C VAL A 208 10.06 16.13 -12.48
N SER A 209 10.76 16.21 -13.62
CA SER A 209 11.81 15.27 -13.99
C SER A 209 12.99 15.24 -13.00
N SER A 210 13.23 16.32 -12.26
CA SER A 210 14.28 16.35 -11.23
C SER A 210 13.87 15.71 -9.90
N ASP A 211 12.58 15.42 -9.69
CA ASP A 211 12.07 14.84 -8.46
C ASP A 211 12.08 13.31 -8.52
N PRO A 212 12.86 12.61 -7.70
CA PRO A 212 12.90 11.15 -7.70
C PRO A 212 11.57 10.52 -7.29
N ARG A 213 10.71 11.24 -6.56
CA ARG A 213 9.39 10.74 -6.16
C ARG A 213 8.44 10.57 -7.34
N SER A 214 8.69 11.27 -8.45
CA SER A 214 7.94 11.11 -9.71
C SER A 214 8.38 9.89 -10.53
N GLU A 215 9.47 9.22 -10.13
CA GLU A 215 9.93 8.00 -10.80
C GLU A 215 8.93 6.86 -10.57
N ASN A 216 8.65 6.10 -11.63
CA ASN A 216 7.75 4.96 -11.55
C ASN A 216 8.52 3.71 -11.15
N TRP A 217 8.37 3.30 -9.89
CA TRP A 217 8.97 2.07 -9.36
C TRP A 217 7.92 0.98 -9.27
N PHE A 218 8.17 -0.14 -9.93
CA PHE A 218 7.33 -1.32 -9.82
C PHE A 218 7.77 -2.15 -8.61
N ASN A 219 6.86 -2.42 -7.68
CA ASN A 219 7.09 -3.38 -6.60
C ASN A 219 6.77 -4.80 -7.10
N SER A 220 7.73 -5.73 -7.00
CA SER A 220 7.52 -7.13 -7.36
C SER A 220 6.52 -7.80 -6.41
N THR A 221 5.53 -8.52 -6.95
CA THR A 221 4.50 -9.21 -6.15
C THR A 221 5.04 -10.44 -5.42
N GLU A 222 6.12 -11.01 -5.94
CA GLU A 222 6.76 -12.21 -5.36
C GLU A 222 7.58 -11.89 -4.10
N VAL A 223 7.93 -10.62 -3.90
CA VAL A 223 8.74 -10.16 -2.78
C VAL A 223 8.00 -9.05 -2.04
N GLY A 224 7.35 -9.42 -0.95
CA GLY A 224 6.60 -8.50 -0.11
C GLY A 224 6.16 -9.14 1.20
N GLY A 225 5.45 -8.37 2.03
CA GLY A 225 4.93 -8.88 3.29
C GLY A 225 3.97 -10.05 3.08
N THR A 226 4.42 -11.25 3.41
CA THR A 226 3.54 -12.37 3.78
C THR A 226 2.64 -11.94 4.96
N SER A 227 1.69 -12.75 5.39
CA SER A 227 0.72 -12.42 6.46
C SER A 227 1.31 -11.88 7.78
N SER A 228 2.64 -11.95 7.98
CA SER A 228 3.41 -11.36 9.08
C SER A 228 4.04 -9.98 8.81
N GLY A 229 4.05 -9.47 7.57
CA GLY A 229 4.55 -8.13 7.22
C GLY A 229 6.08 -7.95 7.16
N THR A 230 6.87 -9.02 7.29
CA THR A 230 8.34 -8.93 7.42
C THR A 230 9.14 -9.22 6.14
N GLY A 231 8.55 -9.87 5.13
CA GLY A 231 9.22 -10.26 3.87
C GLY A 231 9.53 -11.77 3.79
N LEU A 232 10.30 -12.19 2.78
CA LEU A 232 10.76 -13.58 2.64
C LEU A 232 11.91 -13.87 3.62
N ASP A 233 11.85 -14.97 4.36
CA ASP A 233 12.86 -15.31 5.38
C ASP A 233 14.14 -15.83 4.73
N MET A 234 15.26 -15.11 4.93
CA MET A 234 16.55 -15.48 4.36
C MET A 234 17.18 -16.69 5.06
N ALA A 235 16.65 -17.13 6.21
CA ALA A 235 17.06 -18.37 6.86
C ALA A 235 16.95 -19.59 5.93
N GLN A 236 15.98 -19.60 5.01
CA GLN A 236 15.80 -20.69 4.03
C GLN A 236 16.98 -20.87 3.07
N THR A 237 17.88 -19.88 3.00
CA THR A 237 19.09 -19.93 2.18
C THR A 237 20.37 -19.89 3.00
N SER A 238 20.23 -19.90 4.33
CA SER A 238 21.35 -19.94 5.23
C SER A 238 22.05 -21.30 5.11
N PRO A 239 23.38 -21.35 5.14
CA PRO A 239 24.07 -22.59 5.46
C PRO A 239 23.64 -23.06 6.85
N ASP A 240 23.39 -24.36 6.99
CA ASP A 240 23.06 -25.04 8.25
C ASP A 240 24.19 -26.04 8.58
N SER A 241 24.47 -26.24 9.88
CA SER A 241 25.43 -27.23 10.34
C SER A 241 24.72 -28.51 10.79
N ASP A 242 25.04 -29.65 10.18
CA ASP A 242 24.58 -30.96 10.63
C ASP A 242 25.70 -31.61 11.46
N ASP A 243 25.45 -31.78 12.75
CA ASP A 243 26.35 -32.45 13.68
C ASP A 243 26.17 -33.97 13.57
N ILE A 244 27.26 -34.74 13.68
CA ILE A 244 27.22 -36.20 13.70
C ILE A 244 27.10 -36.68 15.14
N ILE A 245 25.96 -37.28 15.48
CA ILE A 245 25.74 -38.00 16.74
C ILE A 245 25.86 -39.50 16.46
N ALA A 246 26.86 -40.13 17.08
CA ALA A 246 27.07 -41.57 17.01
C ALA A 246 27.77 -42.06 18.29
N ASP A 247 27.63 -43.33 18.60
CA ASP A 247 28.31 -43.95 19.75
C ASP A 247 29.83 -43.81 19.67
N SER A 248 30.42 -43.92 18.46
CA SER A 248 31.86 -43.75 18.27
C SER A 248 32.26 -43.42 16.82
N MET A 249 33.43 -42.80 16.68
CA MET A 249 34.10 -42.52 15.41
C MET A 249 35.42 -43.30 15.31
N THR A 250 35.58 -44.05 14.21
CA THR A 250 36.83 -44.72 13.84
C THR A 250 37.46 -44.02 12.65
N VAL A 251 38.73 -43.63 12.77
CA VAL A 251 39.50 -43.02 11.68
C VAL A 251 40.62 -43.95 11.26
N SER A 252 40.93 -44.03 9.96
CA SER A 252 42.08 -44.78 9.43
C SER A 252 42.40 -44.36 8.00
N GLY A 253 43.60 -43.82 7.76
CA GLY A 253 43.96 -43.22 6.49
C GLY A 253 43.01 -42.06 6.15
N ALA A 254 42.43 -42.08 4.96
CA ALA A 254 41.44 -41.08 4.55
C ALA A 254 40.01 -41.40 5.02
N SER A 255 39.79 -42.55 5.66
CA SER A 255 38.44 -43.01 6.03
C SER A 255 38.06 -42.60 7.45
N VAL A 256 36.81 -42.17 7.60
CA VAL A 256 36.15 -41.83 8.86
C VAL A 256 34.83 -42.59 8.89
N THR A 257 34.68 -43.51 9.86
CA THR A 257 33.53 -44.39 10.00
C THR A 257 32.84 -44.12 11.32
N PHE A 258 31.53 -43.95 11.30
CA PHE A 258 30.69 -43.77 12.49
C PHE A 258 29.96 -45.08 12.80
N THR A 259 29.81 -45.38 14.09
CA THR A 259 29.13 -46.58 14.59
C THR A 259 28.07 -46.16 15.58
N GLY A 260 26.85 -46.72 15.46
CA GLY A 260 25.70 -46.33 16.27
C GLY A 260 25.23 -44.91 15.96
N LEU A 261 25.08 -44.57 14.68
CA LEU A 261 24.54 -43.27 14.27
C LEU A 261 23.10 -43.15 14.76
N ASP A 262 22.81 -42.03 15.41
CA ASP A 262 21.50 -41.68 15.92
C ASP A 262 21.01 -40.45 15.15
N THR A 263 19.92 -40.60 14.40
CA THR A 263 19.26 -39.46 13.75
C THR A 263 18.32 -38.86 14.78
N ASP A 264 18.79 -37.79 15.41
CA ASP A 264 18.24 -37.00 16.53
C ASP A 264 16.79 -36.48 16.31
N ASP A 265 15.84 -37.36 16.02
CA ASP A 265 14.40 -37.13 16.10
C ASP A 265 13.91 -37.88 17.36
N ASP A 266 13.38 -37.14 18.35
CA ASP A 266 12.83 -37.62 19.65
C ASP A 266 11.71 -38.71 19.54
N ASP A 267 11.52 -39.33 18.38
CA ASP A 267 10.56 -40.39 18.10
C ASP A 267 11.29 -41.75 17.91
N ASP A 268 11.38 -42.52 19.01
CA ASP A 268 11.93 -43.89 19.13
C ASP A 268 11.26 -44.97 18.20
N ASP A 269 10.52 -44.60 17.16
CA ASP A 269 9.71 -45.50 16.33
C ASP A 269 10.16 -45.62 14.86
N ASP A 270 11.12 -44.82 14.40
CA ASP A 270 11.70 -44.99 13.07
C ASP A 270 12.92 -45.92 13.15
N GLU A 271 12.90 -47.04 12.41
CA GLU A 271 14.06 -47.93 12.27
C GLU A 271 15.21 -47.10 11.69
N ASP A 272 16.15 -46.71 12.55
CA ASP A 272 17.38 -45.96 12.25
C ASP A 272 17.95 -46.37 10.88
N ASP A 273 17.82 -45.48 9.89
CA ASP A 273 18.67 -45.52 8.71
C ASP A 273 20.06 -45.15 9.23
N ASN A 274 20.81 -46.15 9.71
CA ASN A 274 22.21 -46.06 10.17
C ASN A 274 23.09 -45.58 9.00
N ALA A 275 23.00 -44.29 8.72
CA ALA A 275 23.44 -43.62 7.52
C ALA A 275 23.87 -42.19 7.88
N LEU A 276 24.87 -41.69 7.16
CA LEU A 276 25.34 -40.31 7.33
C LEU A 276 24.24 -39.30 6.94
N PRO A 277 24.25 -38.08 7.52
CA PRO A 277 23.31 -37.03 7.13
C PRO A 277 23.34 -36.76 5.63
N ALA A 278 22.18 -36.39 5.06
CA ALA A 278 22.03 -36.15 3.63
C ALA A 278 22.95 -35.02 3.10
N SER A 279 23.48 -34.15 3.97
CA SER A 279 24.43 -33.09 3.65
C SER A 279 25.87 -33.57 3.43
N TRP A 280 26.24 -34.75 3.95
CA TRP A 280 27.57 -35.34 3.80
C TRP A 280 27.69 -36.04 2.43
N VAL A 281 27.79 -35.26 1.36
CA VAL A 281 27.98 -35.74 -0.02
C VAL A 281 29.37 -35.37 -0.55
N GLU A 282 29.76 -35.97 -1.68
CA GLU A 282 31.01 -35.61 -2.36
C GLU A 282 31.08 -34.10 -2.60
N GLY A 283 32.15 -33.48 -2.11
CA GLY A 283 32.42 -32.05 -2.21
C GLY A 283 32.13 -31.24 -0.93
N THR A 284 31.34 -31.77 0.01
CA THR A 284 30.99 -31.09 1.27
C THR A 284 32.23 -30.84 2.13
N ILE A 285 32.30 -29.68 2.77
CA ILE A 285 33.35 -29.34 3.75
C ILE A 285 32.83 -29.69 5.15
N VAL A 286 33.62 -30.48 5.87
CA VAL A 286 33.32 -30.96 7.22
C VAL A 286 34.45 -30.58 8.17
N GLU A 287 34.10 -30.27 9.42
CA GLU A 287 35.04 -30.13 10.52
C GLU A 287 35.14 -31.47 11.25
N ILE A 288 36.37 -32.00 11.42
CA ILE A 288 36.58 -33.28 12.13
C ILE A 288 37.66 -33.12 13.19
N LYS A 289 37.27 -33.22 14.46
CA LYS A 289 38.17 -33.31 15.60
C LYS A 289 38.28 -34.76 16.04
N ALA A 290 39.47 -35.32 15.89
CA ALA A 290 39.79 -36.69 16.28
C ALA A 290 40.82 -36.70 17.44
N PRO A 291 40.40 -36.63 18.72
CA PRO A 291 41.31 -36.56 19.85
C PRO A 291 42.21 -37.78 20.01
N THR A 292 43.34 -37.57 20.67
CA THR A 292 44.27 -38.64 21.04
C THR A 292 45.17 -38.24 22.21
N ASN A 293 45.94 -39.19 22.73
CA ASN A 293 46.87 -39.00 23.82
C ASN A 293 48.19 -38.35 23.34
N PHE A 294 48.53 -37.23 23.97
CA PHE A 294 49.83 -36.56 23.87
C PHE A 294 50.56 -36.62 25.20
N LEU A 295 51.86 -36.92 25.16
CA LEU A 295 52.71 -36.74 26.33
C LEU A 295 53.16 -35.27 26.38
N ILE A 296 52.71 -34.56 27.42
CA ILE A 296 53.02 -33.15 27.63
C ILE A 296 54.17 -33.00 28.62
N SER A 297 55.15 -32.19 28.23
CA SER A 297 56.23 -31.75 29.10
C SER A 297 56.44 -30.24 28.95
N THR A 298 57.10 -29.61 29.91
CA THR A 298 57.43 -28.19 29.80
C THR A 298 58.91 -28.01 29.47
N SER A 299 59.20 -27.19 28.45
CA SER A 299 60.58 -26.80 28.13
C SER A 299 60.63 -25.35 27.66
N SER A 300 61.55 -24.57 28.23
CA SER A 300 61.81 -23.18 27.81
C SER A 300 60.58 -22.27 27.74
N GLY A 301 59.59 -22.49 28.60
CA GLY A 301 58.34 -21.71 28.63
C GLY A 301 57.29 -22.17 27.62
N TYR A 302 57.50 -23.27 26.90
CA TYR A 302 56.53 -23.92 26.04
C TYR A 302 55.98 -25.18 26.68
N SER A 303 54.70 -25.48 26.42
CA SER A 303 54.20 -26.85 26.46
C SER A 303 54.71 -27.59 25.21
N VAL A 304 55.43 -28.70 25.42
CA VAL A 304 55.96 -29.60 24.39
C VAL A 304 55.00 -30.77 24.24
N PHE A 305 54.45 -30.92 23.04
CA PHE A 305 53.49 -31.96 22.70
C PHE A 305 54.22 -33.09 22.01
N ALA A 306 54.40 -34.24 22.67
CA ALA A 306 55.04 -35.41 22.07
C ALA A 306 54.01 -36.50 21.75
N SER A 307 53.95 -36.93 20.48
CA SER A 307 53.12 -38.04 20.04
C SER A 307 53.60 -38.58 18.69
N LYS A 308 53.42 -39.88 18.46
CA LYS A 308 53.64 -40.49 17.13
C LYS A 308 52.64 -40.00 16.08
N LEU A 309 51.47 -39.54 16.53
CA LEU A 309 50.36 -39.10 15.70
C LEU A 309 50.57 -37.69 15.12
N LEU A 310 51.66 -37.01 15.47
CA LEU A 310 52.07 -35.77 14.82
C LEU A 310 52.37 -35.95 13.32
N THR A 311 52.54 -37.19 12.85
CA THR A 311 52.61 -37.51 11.42
C THR A 311 51.34 -37.11 10.67
N GLU A 312 50.15 -37.15 11.29
CA GLU A 312 48.87 -36.73 10.71
C GLU A 312 48.85 -35.24 10.37
N VAL A 313 49.53 -34.45 11.19
CA VAL A 313 49.67 -33.01 10.99
C VAL A 313 50.72 -32.71 9.91
N ALA A 314 51.77 -33.54 9.82
CA ALA A 314 52.97 -33.31 9.00
C ALA A 314 53.58 -31.90 9.28
N PRO A 315 53.99 -31.61 10.53
CA PRO A 315 54.24 -30.26 11.01
C PRO A 315 55.41 -29.58 10.31
N VAL A 316 55.22 -28.32 9.93
CA VAL A 316 56.27 -27.41 9.44
C VAL A 316 56.27 -26.15 10.30
N VAL A 317 57.44 -25.60 10.60
CA VAL A 317 57.56 -24.36 11.36
C VAL A 317 56.79 -23.23 10.67
N GLY A 318 55.88 -22.58 11.38
CA GLY A 318 54.98 -21.55 10.85
C GLY A 318 53.65 -22.06 10.29
N MET A 319 53.40 -23.38 10.30
CA MET A 319 52.11 -23.94 9.92
C MET A 319 51.02 -23.51 10.93
N PRO A 320 49.88 -22.97 10.46
CA PRO A 320 48.74 -22.68 11.32
C PRO A 320 48.01 -23.98 11.70
N VAL A 321 47.69 -24.12 12.98
CA VAL A 321 47.06 -25.31 13.56
C VAL A 321 45.98 -24.92 14.55
N THR A 322 44.98 -25.78 14.71
CA THR A 322 43.96 -25.67 15.76
C THR A 322 44.23 -26.74 16.81
N LEU A 323 44.40 -26.30 18.05
CA LEU A 323 44.48 -27.16 19.23
C LEU A 323 43.15 -27.14 19.97
N SER A 324 42.52 -28.29 20.12
CA SER A 324 41.28 -28.45 20.89
C SER A 324 41.59 -29.16 22.21
N PHE A 325 41.40 -28.46 23.33
CA PHE A 325 41.66 -28.96 24.68
C PHE A 325 40.64 -28.41 25.69
N ASN A 326 40.02 -29.29 26.48
CA ASN A 326 38.95 -28.95 27.43
C ASN A 326 37.80 -28.14 26.79
N SER A 327 37.36 -28.54 25.60
CA SER A 327 36.29 -27.87 24.83
C SER A 327 36.60 -26.41 24.48
N VAL A 328 37.88 -26.04 24.40
CA VAL A 328 38.34 -24.73 23.92
C VAL A 328 39.28 -24.94 22.75
N ASP A 329 38.98 -24.26 21.64
CA ASP A 329 39.84 -24.23 20.46
C ASP A 329 40.82 -23.07 20.53
N TYR A 330 42.09 -23.38 20.27
CA TYR A 330 43.17 -22.40 20.20
C TYR A 330 43.77 -22.40 18.80
N ASP A 331 43.62 -21.27 18.10
CA ASP A 331 44.32 -21.02 16.85
C ASP A 331 45.78 -20.63 17.11
N LEU A 332 46.69 -21.51 16.71
CA LEU A 332 48.12 -21.42 17.01
C LEU A 332 48.96 -21.64 15.75
N PHE A 333 50.28 -21.55 15.93
CA PHE A 333 51.28 -21.84 14.92
C PHE A 333 52.32 -22.81 15.47
N ILE A 334 52.82 -23.73 14.63
CA ILE A 334 53.98 -24.58 14.96
C ILE A 334 55.21 -23.69 15.13
N ALA A 335 55.75 -23.60 16.35
CA ALA A 335 56.93 -22.81 16.68
C ALA A 335 58.24 -23.56 16.41
N ALA A 336 58.30 -24.83 16.84
CA ALA A 336 59.39 -25.75 16.50
C ALA A 336 58.85 -27.19 16.48
N HIS A 337 59.47 -28.05 15.67
CA HIS A 337 59.18 -29.48 15.64
C HIS A 337 60.48 -30.30 15.72
N THR A 338 60.42 -31.44 16.40
CA THR A 338 61.44 -32.49 16.40
C THR A 338 60.83 -33.70 15.71
N PRO A 339 61.35 -34.12 14.53
CA PRO A 339 60.88 -35.32 13.85
C PRO A 339 61.01 -36.56 14.74
N GLY A 340 60.10 -37.52 14.56
CA GLY A 340 60.26 -38.83 15.14
C GLY A 340 61.40 -39.59 14.49
N GLN A 341 62.05 -40.46 15.25
CA GLN A 341 63.08 -41.37 14.76
C GLN A 341 62.83 -42.76 15.31
N ASP A 342 62.82 -43.78 14.44
CA ASP A 342 62.71 -45.17 14.87
C ASP A 342 63.90 -45.59 15.72
N ALA A 343 63.68 -46.57 16.59
CA ALA A 343 64.75 -47.17 17.37
C ALA A 343 65.78 -47.83 16.45
N ILE A 344 67.07 -47.65 16.76
CA ILE A 344 68.15 -48.40 16.13
C ILE A 344 68.35 -49.68 16.95
N PRO A 345 68.09 -50.88 16.39
CA PRO A 345 68.14 -52.12 17.15
C PRO A 345 69.50 -52.34 17.85
N GLY A 346 69.46 -52.80 19.10
CA GLY A 346 70.63 -53.30 19.82
C GLY A 346 70.93 -54.77 19.50
N GLU A 347 72.11 -55.24 19.89
CA GLU A 347 72.50 -56.66 19.78
C GLU A 347 72.07 -57.44 21.02
N GLY A 348 71.44 -58.61 20.81
CA GLY A 348 70.95 -59.48 21.89
C GLY A 348 69.74 -58.91 22.65
N GLY A 349 69.33 -59.60 23.71
CA GLY A 349 68.13 -59.26 24.51
C GLY A 349 66.84 -59.92 24.00
N SER A 350 65.78 -59.80 24.79
CA SER A 350 64.42 -60.29 24.50
C SER A 350 63.40 -59.32 25.10
N ALA A 351 62.29 -59.08 24.40
CA ALA A 351 61.24 -58.20 24.90
C ALA A 351 60.55 -58.80 26.12
N ALA A 352 60.07 -57.94 27.02
CA ALA A 352 59.06 -58.36 27.98
C ALA A 352 57.70 -58.51 27.30
N GLU A 353 56.92 -59.52 27.69
CA GLU A 353 55.67 -59.89 27.00
C GLU A 353 54.56 -60.26 27.99
N ILE A 354 53.33 -59.83 27.67
CA ILE A 354 52.09 -60.41 28.17
C ILE A 354 51.34 -60.98 26.98
N GLN A 355 51.16 -62.30 26.95
CA GLN A 355 50.41 -62.98 25.90
C GLN A 355 49.08 -63.51 26.44
N SER A 356 48.00 -63.21 25.71
CA SER A 356 46.66 -63.74 26.00
C SER A 356 46.59 -65.26 25.81
N SER A 357 45.83 -65.95 26.65
CA SER A 357 45.64 -67.41 26.52
C SER A 357 44.55 -67.81 25.53
N ALA A 358 43.75 -66.85 25.05
CA ALA A 358 42.68 -67.06 24.09
C ALA A 358 42.50 -65.80 23.21
N ALA A 359 41.78 -65.97 22.09
CA ALA A 359 41.35 -64.85 21.26
C ALA A 359 40.27 -64.03 21.99
N PRO A 360 40.14 -62.71 21.71
CA PRO A 360 39.07 -61.89 22.26
C PRO A 360 37.68 -62.47 21.92
N THR A 361 36.77 -62.47 22.88
CA THR A 361 35.39 -62.97 22.70
C THR A 361 34.43 -61.88 22.22
N THR A 362 34.83 -60.60 22.31
CA THR A 362 34.09 -59.44 21.83
C THR A 362 35.08 -58.33 21.44
N TYR A 363 34.65 -57.46 20.51
CA TYR A 363 35.31 -56.19 20.21
C TYR A 363 34.47 -54.99 20.67
N ASP A 364 33.23 -55.25 21.11
CA ASP A 364 32.30 -54.25 21.60
C ASP A 364 32.38 -54.13 23.13
N PHE A 365 32.77 -52.93 23.59
CA PHE A 365 32.85 -52.55 25.00
C PHE A 365 31.98 -51.30 25.30
N SER A 366 31.11 -50.88 24.38
CA SER A 366 30.23 -49.72 24.53
C SER A 366 29.22 -49.90 25.69
N LEU A 367 28.59 -51.08 25.78
CA LEU A 367 27.59 -51.41 26.81
C LEU A 367 28.20 -51.93 28.13
N GLY A 368 29.51 -52.21 28.14
CA GLY A 368 30.17 -52.95 29.21
C GLY A 368 31.65 -52.65 29.31
N SER A 369 31.98 -51.39 29.61
CA SER A 369 33.38 -50.93 29.68
C SER A 369 34.24 -51.74 30.65
N THR A 370 35.53 -51.87 30.31
CA THR A 370 36.51 -52.54 31.16
C THR A 370 37.77 -51.71 31.27
N THR A 371 38.39 -51.70 32.45
CA THR A 371 39.61 -50.95 32.72
C THR A 371 40.61 -51.85 33.41
N PHE A 372 41.84 -51.82 32.93
CA PHE A 372 42.96 -52.52 33.55
C PHE A 372 44.21 -51.65 33.48
N THR A 373 45.18 -51.96 34.33
CA THR A 373 46.46 -51.24 34.37
C THR A 373 47.61 -52.16 34.00
N VAL A 374 48.58 -51.62 33.27
CA VAL A 374 49.87 -52.26 32.98
C VAL A 374 50.95 -51.43 33.67
N THR A 375 51.77 -52.07 34.49
CA THR A 375 52.91 -51.43 35.16
C THR A 375 54.21 -51.87 34.52
N TRP A 376 54.96 -50.89 34.03
CA TRP A 376 56.23 -51.06 33.33
C TRP A 376 57.27 -50.09 33.89
N HIS A 377 58.44 -50.60 34.28
CA HIS A 377 59.52 -49.84 34.94
C HIS A 377 59.04 -48.89 36.07
N GLY A 378 58.11 -49.38 36.91
CA GLY A 378 57.58 -48.62 38.06
C GLY A 378 56.57 -47.53 37.70
N THR A 379 56.22 -47.36 36.42
CA THR A 379 55.15 -46.47 35.95
C THR A 379 53.91 -47.29 35.61
N THR A 380 52.75 -46.86 36.09
CA THR A 380 51.46 -47.53 35.84
C THR A 380 50.69 -46.80 34.74
N TYR A 381 50.35 -47.53 33.69
CA TYR A 381 49.56 -47.09 32.55
C TYR A 381 48.16 -47.67 32.65
N THR A 382 47.13 -46.85 32.41
CA THR A 382 45.73 -47.28 32.50
C THR A 382 45.17 -47.44 31.09
N VAL A 383 44.58 -48.60 30.83
CA VAL A 383 43.90 -48.92 29.58
C VAL A 383 42.42 -49.08 29.87
N SER A 384 41.60 -48.27 29.23
CA SER A 384 40.13 -48.31 29.32
C SER A 384 39.55 -48.65 27.95
N LEU A 385 38.78 -49.72 27.90
CA LEU A 385 38.03 -50.14 26.73
C LEU A 385 36.57 -49.76 26.94
N VAL A 386 36.05 -48.87 26.10
CA VAL A 386 34.78 -48.16 26.33
C VAL A 386 33.92 -47.99 25.07
N ALA A 387 34.37 -48.48 23.92
CA ALA A 387 33.73 -48.30 22.62
C ALA A 387 33.59 -49.64 21.88
N ASP A 388 32.86 -49.64 20.76
CA ASP A 388 32.95 -50.73 19.79
C ASP A 388 34.16 -50.56 18.89
N TYR A 389 35.15 -51.44 19.06
CA TYR A 389 36.38 -51.41 18.28
C TYR A 389 36.29 -52.17 16.96
N VAL A 390 35.13 -52.79 16.67
CA VAL A 390 34.75 -53.50 15.44
C VAL A 390 35.57 -54.77 15.13
N ASN A 391 36.88 -54.73 15.31
CA ASN A 391 37.81 -55.80 14.97
C ASN A 391 39.07 -55.79 15.84
N MET A 392 39.94 -56.80 15.65
CA MET A 392 41.20 -56.94 16.36
C MET A 392 42.11 -55.71 16.23
N SER A 393 42.17 -55.10 15.04
CA SER A 393 43.04 -53.93 14.82
C SER A 393 42.61 -52.73 15.66
N GLY A 394 41.29 -52.47 15.75
CA GLY A 394 40.75 -51.40 16.60
C GLY A 394 41.03 -51.64 18.08
N LEU A 395 40.85 -52.88 18.54
CA LEU A 395 41.12 -53.27 19.93
C LEU A 395 42.61 -53.11 20.29
N LEU A 396 43.52 -53.54 19.41
CA LEU A 396 44.95 -53.38 19.62
C LEU A 396 45.38 -51.90 19.61
N ALA A 397 44.77 -51.08 18.75
CA ALA A 397 45.01 -49.64 18.72
C ALA A 397 44.59 -48.99 20.04
N ALA A 398 43.42 -49.33 20.58
CA ALA A 398 42.94 -48.81 21.86
C ALA A 398 43.84 -49.21 23.04
N ILE A 399 44.30 -50.47 23.09
CA ILE A 399 45.25 -50.92 24.11
C ILE A 399 46.58 -50.18 23.98
N THR A 400 47.10 -50.05 22.76
CA THR A 400 48.36 -49.32 22.48
C THR A 400 48.24 -47.84 22.87
N GLU A 401 47.10 -47.20 22.60
CA GLU A 401 46.84 -45.81 22.97
C GLU A 401 46.82 -45.60 24.48
N GLY A 402 46.24 -46.52 25.25
CA GLY A 402 46.29 -46.51 26.72
C GLY A 402 47.71 -46.71 27.29
N LEU A 403 48.61 -47.27 26.49
CA LEU A 403 50.02 -47.48 26.81
C LEU A 403 50.94 -46.35 26.29
N THR A 404 50.38 -45.24 25.81
CA THR A 404 51.15 -44.11 25.28
C THR A 404 52.22 -43.63 26.27
N GLY A 405 53.46 -43.53 25.80
CA GLY A 405 54.62 -43.13 26.61
C GLY A 405 55.31 -44.26 27.37
N SER A 406 54.82 -45.50 27.31
CA SER A 406 55.46 -46.66 27.95
C SER A 406 56.57 -47.32 27.11
N GLY A 407 56.51 -47.19 25.78
CA GLY A 407 57.33 -47.99 24.85
C GLY A 407 56.82 -49.41 24.61
N LEU A 408 55.67 -49.78 25.21
CA LEU A 408 54.94 -51.01 24.94
C LEU A 408 53.87 -50.77 23.86
N ALA A 409 53.58 -51.79 23.07
CA ALA A 409 52.50 -51.80 22.09
C ALA A 409 51.75 -53.13 22.12
N ALA A 410 50.46 -53.10 21.77
CA ALA A 410 49.67 -54.31 21.58
C ALA A 410 49.75 -54.77 20.12
N ARG A 411 49.87 -56.08 19.91
CA ARG A 411 50.03 -56.71 18.60
C ARG A 411 49.18 -57.97 18.49
N ASP A 412 48.77 -58.30 17.28
CA ASP A 412 48.16 -59.60 17.00
C ASP A 412 49.26 -60.67 16.93
N ASN A 413 49.11 -61.73 17.71
CA ASN A 413 49.91 -62.92 17.62
C ASN A 413 49.01 -64.15 17.42
N GLY A 414 48.67 -64.44 16.17
CA GLY A 414 47.88 -65.62 15.79
C GLY A 414 46.43 -65.59 16.29
N GLY A 415 45.81 -64.39 16.37
CA GLY A 415 44.45 -64.17 16.86
C GLY A 415 44.38 -63.84 18.36
N THR A 416 45.51 -63.72 19.05
CA THR A 416 45.59 -63.40 20.48
C THR A 416 46.31 -62.07 20.70
N VAL A 417 45.91 -61.31 21.73
CA VAL A 417 46.55 -60.04 22.06
C VAL A 417 47.90 -60.29 22.75
N LEU A 418 48.96 -59.70 22.21
CA LEU A 418 50.30 -59.65 22.78
C LEU A 418 50.67 -58.21 23.12
N ILE A 419 50.89 -57.90 24.39
CA ILE A 419 51.51 -56.63 24.81
C ILE A 419 53.00 -56.87 24.96
N THR A 420 53.82 -56.14 24.20
CA THR A 420 55.27 -56.29 24.22
C THR A 420 55.97 -54.96 23.95
N GLU A 421 57.26 -54.89 24.24
CA GLU A 421 58.10 -53.75 23.82
C GLU A 421 58.05 -53.59 22.30
N GLU A 422 57.87 -52.35 21.85
CA GLU A 422 57.60 -52.09 20.44
C GLU A 422 58.79 -52.41 19.52
N ALA A 423 60.02 -52.13 19.97
CA ALA A 423 61.24 -52.40 19.21
C ALA A 423 62.48 -52.49 20.12
N SER A 424 63.52 -53.16 19.63
CA SER A 424 64.87 -53.15 20.24
C SER A 424 65.54 -51.76 20.08
N PRO A 425 66.35 -51.27 21.04
CA PRO A 425 66.94 -52.00 22.17
C PRO A 425 65.93 -52.28 23.29
N PHE A 426 65.79 -53.55 23.66
CA PHE A 426 64.88 -53.97 24.74
C PHE A 426 65.43 -53.48 26.07
N ALA A 427 64.57 -52.91 26.91
CA ALA A 427 64.93 -52.39 28.22
C ALA A 427 65.12 -53.53 29.26
N GLY A 428 64.44 -54.67 29.04
CA GLY A 428 64.48 -55.84 29.92
C GLY A 428 63.76 -55.61 31.25
N GLY A 429 63.27 -56.70 31.87
CA GLY A 429 62.47 -56.64 33.10
C GLY A 429 61.10 -57.28 32.95
N ASP A 430 60.22 -57.02 33.92
CA ASP A 430 58.92 -57.66 34.05
C ASP A 430 57.79 -56.65 33.80
N ILE A 431 56.83 -57.02 32.95
CA ILE A 431 55.54 -56.32 32.86
C ILE A 431 54.63 -56.94 33.92
N THR A 432 54.00 -56.10 34.74
CA THR A 432 52.96 -56.52 35.68
C THR A 432 51.64 -55.82 35.35
N SER A 433 50.50 -56.36 35.80
CA SER A 433 49.19 -55.78 35.49
C SER A 433 48.22 -55.93 36.66
N SER A 434 47.09 -55.23 36.59
CA SER A 434 45.91 -55.52 37.43
C SER A 434 45.19 -56.78 36.92
N SER A 435 43.99 -57.07 37.42
CA SER A 435 43.14 -58.10 36.80
C SER A 435 42.92 -57.75 35.32
N LEU A 436 43.42 -58.59 34.41
CA LEU A 436 43.20 -58.44 32.98
C LEU A 436 41.78 -58.94 32.62
N PRO A 437 41.08 -58.29 31.67
CA PRO A 437 39.75 -58.71 31.25
C PRO A 437 39.79 -60.10 30.58
N PRO A 438 39.07 -61.12 31.08
CA PRO A 438 39.04 -62.44 30.46
C PRO A 438 38.50 -62.42 29.02
N SER A 439 37.63 -61.46 28.70
CA SER A 439 37.10 -61.24 27.36
C SER A 439 38.14 -60.84 26.32
N VAL A 440 39.31 -60.35 26.74
CA VAL A 440 40.43 -59.96 25.87
C VAL A 440 41.62 -60.90 26.04
N PHE A 441 41.99 -61.25 27.27
CA PHE A 441 43.22 -61.97 27.59
C PHE A 441 43.04 -63.46 27.92
N GLY A 442 41.79 -63.94 28.05
CA GLY A 442 41.47 -65.28 28.54
C GLY A 442 41.77 -65.49 30.04
N ASP A 443 41.52 -66.70 30.54
CA ASP A 443 41.59 -66.99 31.99
C ASP A 443 43.03 -67.13 32.53
N THR A 444 44.03 -67.37 31.68
CA THR A 444 45.41 -67.69 32.09
C THR A 444 46.47 -67.03 31.20
N PRO A 445 46.54 -65.69 31.12
CA PRO A 445 47.55 -65.00 30.32
C PRO A 445 48.98 -65.34 30.79
N VAL A 446 49.90 -65.44 29.84
CA VAL A 446 51.30 -65.82 30.04
C VAL A 446 52.18 -64.57 30.10
N TYR A 447 53.03 -64.48 31.11
CA TYR A 447 53.99 -63.39 31.29
C TYR A 447 55.40 -63.91 31.02
N THR A 448 56.15 -63.22 30.16
CA THR A 448 57.54 -63.52 29.86
C THR A 448 58.41 -62.32 30.20
N SER A 449 59.40 -62.52 31.07
CA SER A 449 60.38 -61.49 31.41
C SER A 449 61.32 -61.19 30.24
N GLY A 450 61.55 -59.90 29.97
CA GLY A 450 62.50 -59.45 28.97
C GLY A 450 63.94 -59.42 29.49
N SER A 451 64.91 -59.47 28.58
CA SER A 451 66.33 -59.24 28.85
C SER A 451 66.85 -58.07 28.02
N ALA A 452 67.65 -57.19 28.65
CA ALA A 452 68.08 -55.96 28.01
C ALA A 452 69.01 -56.20 26.80
N SER A 453 68.82 -55.44 25.73
CA SER A 453 69.73 -55.43 24.57
C SER A 453 71.03 -54.68 24.88
N THR A 454 72.11 -54.99 24.16
CA THR A 454 73.40 -54.29 24.30
C THR A 454 73.67 -53.43 23.05
N GLY A 455 73.92 -52.13 23.20
CA GLY A 455 74.05 -51.19 22.08
C GLY A 455 72.69 -50.75 21.49
N GLY A 456 72.70 -49.98 20.39
CA GLY A 456 71.48 -49.40 19.80
C GLY A 456 71.13 -47.99 20.31
N SER A 457 70.00 -47.44 19.88
CA SER A 457 69.46 -46.15 20.34
C SER A 457 67.94 -46.20 20.38
N ALA A 458 67.33 -45.68 21.45
CA ALA A 458 65.87 -45.68 21.63
C ALA A 458 65.19 -44.80 20.57
N ALA A 459 63.92 -45.10 20.29
CA ALA A 459 63.10 -44.27 19.42
C ALA A 459 62.94 -42.86 20.01
N ILE A 460 62.97 -41.85 19.14
CA ILE A 460 62.62 -40.47 19.47
C ILE A 460 61.17 -40.27 19.06
N THR A 461 60.29 -39.98 20.02
CA THR A 461 58.91 -39.59 19.72
C THR A 461 58.90 -38.19 19.11
N ALA A 462 58.18 -38.03 18.00
CA ALA A 462 58.00 -36.72 17.39
C ALA A 462 57.40 -35.75 18.41
N SER A 463 57.83 -34.49 18.38
CA SER A 463 57.28 -33.46 19.27
C SER A 463 57.19 -32.09 18.61
N VAL A 464 56.24 -31.27 19.06
CA VAL A 464 56.06 -29.89 18.61
C VAL A 464 55.92 -28.93 19.79
N THR A 465 56.25 -27.67 19.55
CA THR A 465 55.92 -26.54 20.42
C THR A 465 55.07 -25.55 19.63
N LEU A 466 54.15 -24.87 20.31
CA LEU A 466 53.15 -23.98 19.69
C LEU A 466 53.34 -22.52 20.13
N ALA A 467 52.95 -21.57 19.30
CA ALA A 467 52.98 -20.14 19.61
C ALA A 467 51.76 -19.39 19.05
N TYR A 468 51.40 -18.28 19.67
CA TYR A 468 50.35 -17.38 19.20
C TYR A 468 50.84 -16.48 18.05
N ASN A 469 49.95 -16.13 17.12
CA ASN A 469 50.15 -15.17 16.02
C ASN A 469 51.17 -15.55 14.93
N SER A 470 52.27 -16.24 15.25
CA SER A 470 53.27 -16.74 14.30
C SER A 470 54.22 -17.76 14.95
N ALA A 471 55.09 -18.41 14.17
CA ALA A 471 56.11 -19.33 14.69
C ALA A 471 57.04 -18.73 15.77
N THR A 472 57.28 -17.42 15.75
CA THR A 472 58.15 -16.70 16.69
C THR A 472 57.38 -15.82 17.68
N GLY A 473 56.05 -15.98 17.73
CA GLY A 473 55.19 -15.22 18.64
C GLY A 473 55.26 -15.72 20.09
N THR A 474 54.30 -15.30 20.91
CA THR A 474 54.24 -15.68 22.33
C THR A 474 54.10 -17.19 22.47
N ALA A 475 54.96 -17.80 23.28
CA ALA A 475 54.94 -19.24 23.55
C ALA A 475 53.58 -19.69 24.11
N PHE A 476 53.04 -20.79 23.58
CA PHE A 476 51.87 -21.45 24.13
C PHE A 476 52.30 -22.35 25.30
N ALA A 477 51.67 -22.13 26.45
CA ALA A 477 51.95 -22.84 27.70
C ALA A 477 50.68 -23.01 28.52
N GLY A 478 50.72 -23.89 29.52
CA GLY A 478 49.63 -24.07 30.49
C GLY A 478 48.84 -25.37 30.33
N VAL A 479 49.25 -26.26 29.41
CA VAL A 479 48.74 -27.64 29.36
C VAL A 479 49.42 -28.45 30.48
N PRO A 480 48.67 -29.19 31.32
CA PRO A 480 49.27 -29.97 32.42
C PRO A 480 50.27 -31.03 31.93
N GLU A 481 51.37 -31.20 32.66
CA GLU A 481 52.37 -32.23 32.34
C GLU A 481 51.80 -33.65 32.52
N GLY A 482 52.31 -34.60 31.74
CA GLY A 482 51.82 -35.97 31.67
C GLY A 482 50.97 -36.22 30.43
N THR A 483 50.30 -37.37 30.39
CA THR A 483 49.45 -37.75 29.26
C THR A 483 48.17 -36.93 29.26
N GLN A 484 47.91 -36.20 28.18
CA GLN A 484 46.70 -35.40 27.98
C GLN A 484 45.98 -35.87 26.71
N ARG A 485 44.65 -35.97 26.77
CA ARG A 485 43.80 -36.30 25.62
C ARG A 485 43.35 -34.99 24.96
N LEU A 486 43.71 -34.78 23.70
CA LEU A 486 43.46 -33.54 22.95
C LEU A 486 43.47 -33.77 21.43
N SER A 487 42.97 -32.82 20.65
CA SER A 487 43.07 -32.84 19.17
C SER A 487 43.99 -31.73 18.67
N LEU A 488 44.80 -32.02 17.67
CA LEU A 488 45.68 -31.07 17.01
C LEU A 488 45.69 -31.36 15.50
N ALA A 489 45.14 -30.45 14.70
CA ALA A 489 45.14 -30.57 13.24
C ALA A 489 45.50 -29.23 12.57
N HIS A 490 45.48 -29.20 11.25
CA HIS A 490 45.61 -27.94 10.50
C HIS A 490 44.47 -26.98 10.90
N ARG A 491 44.71 -25.67 10.81
CA ARG A 491 43.73 -24.65 11.24
C ARG A 491 42.35 -24.93 10.66
N GLY A 492 41.34 -24.89 11.53
CA GLY A 492 39.93 -25.08 11.23
C GLY A 492 39.46 -26.53 11.23
N ASN A 493 40.36 -27.51 11.40
CA ASN A 493 40.05 -28.95 11.30
C ASN A 493 39.23 -29.32 10.04
N GLU A 494 39.47 -28.62 8.91
CA GLU A 494 38.65 -28.73 7.70
C GLU A 494 39.07 -29.90 6.80
N TYR A 495 38.08 -30.67 6.36
CA TYR A 495 38.22 -31.76 5.40
C TYR A 495 37.13 -31.69 4.35
N GLN A 496 37.43 -32.10 3.12
CA GLN A 496 36.45 -32.27 2.06
C GLN A 496 36.04 -33.74 1.94
N VAL A 497 34.75 -34.02 1.92
CA VAL A 497 34.21 -35.36 1.64
C VAL A 497 34.48 -35.71 0.17
N VAL A 498 35.20 -36.80 -0.05
CA VAL A 498 35.55 -37.33 -1.38
C VAL A 498 34.53 -38.38 -1.84
N SER A 499 34.05 -39.21 -0.93
CA SER A 499 33.01 -40.21 -1.21
C SER A 499 32.38 -40.70 0.09
N VAL A 500 31.17 -41.22 0.00
CA VAL A 500 30.44 -41.83 1.13
C VAL A 500 29.98 -43.23 0.77
N ASP A 501 30.12 -44.16 1.71
CA ASP A 501 29.64 -45.55 1.63
C ASP A 501 29.06 -45.97 3.00
N GLY A 502 27.73 -46.03 3.09
CA GLY A 502 27.01 -46.29 4.35
C GLY A 502 27.36 -45.28 5.44
N THR A 503 27.94 -45.77 6.55
CA THR A 503 28.37 -44.95 7.69
C THR A 503 29.81 -44.42 7.58
N THR A 504 30.47 -44.63 6.43
CA THR A 504 31.87 -44.26 6.22
C THR A 504 32.00 -43.15 5.18
N ALA A 505 32.68 -42.06 5.57
CA ALA A 505 33.13 -41.01 4.67
C ALA A 505 34.63 -41.16 4.37
N THR A 506 35.01 -41.03 3.10
CA THR A 506 36.41 -40.82 2.70
C THR A 506 36.63 -39.32 2.56
N VAL A 507 37.65 -38.77 3.23
CA VAL A 507 37.89 -37.33 3.30
C VAL A 507 39.29 -36.95 2.81
N ALA A 508 39.47 -35.70 2.42
CA ALA A 508 40.76 -35.11 2.11
C ALA A 508 40.96 -33.81 2.90
N ARG A 509 42.12 -33.64 3.55
CA ARG A 509 42.44 -32.43 4.32
C ARG A 509 42.41 -31.18 3.44
N LEU A 510 41.74 -30.13 3.90
CA LEU A 510 41.78 -28.82 3.27
C LEU A 510 42.79 -27.91 3.95
N VAL A 511 43.57 -27.19 3.13
CA VAL A 511 44.51 -26.16 3.58
C VAL A 511 44.24 -24.90 2.78
N SER A 512 43.76 -23.84 3.45
CA SER A 512 43.43 -22.56 2.81
C SER A 512 42.46 -22.71 1.62
N GLY A 513 41.45 -23.58 1.76
CA GLY A 513 40.42 -23.82 0.74
C GLY A 513 40.85 -24.70 -0.45
N SER A 514 42.02 -25.36 -0.38
CA SER A 514 42.48 -26.31 -1.40
C SER A 514 42.81 -27.67 -0.79
N VAL A 515 42.57 -28.74 -1.54
CA VAL A 515 42.89 -30.12 -1.12
C VAL A 515 44.40 -30.30 -0.98
N ASP A 516 44.83 -30.76 0.19
CA ASP A 516 46.21 -31.05 0.49
C ASP A 516 46.58 -32.49 0.14
N ALA A 517 47.14 -32.67 -1.07
CA ALA A 517 47.60 -33.96 -1.56
C ALA A 517 48.79 -34.56 -0.79
N SER A 518 49.44 -33.79 0.10
CA SER A 518 50.56 -34.26 0.91
C SER A 518 50.13 -34.85 2.27
N TRP A 519 48.84 -34.78 2.60
CA TRP A 519 48.32 -35.31 3.85
C TRP A 519 48.38 -36.85 3.88
N PRO A 520 49.06 -37.46 4.87
CA PRO A 520 49.21 -38.93 4.93
C PRO A 520 47.95 -39.67 5.42
N GLY A 521 46.89 -38.95 5.83
CA GLY A 521 45.69 -39.51 6.45
C GLY A 521 45.77 -39.56 7.98
N PHE A 522 44.68 -39.99 8.61
CA PHE A 522 44.60 -40.30 10.04
C PHE A 522 45.32 -41.63 10.35
N SER A 523 45.93 -41.72 11.53
CA SER A 523 46.39 -43.00 12.07
C SER A 523 45.21 -43.72 12.70
N SER A 524 45.17 -45.04 12.55
CA SER A 524 44.03 -45.86 12.96
C SER A 524 43.72 -45.75 14.45
N ARG A 525 42.52 -45.25 14.79
CA ARG A 525 42.02 -45.18 16.18
C ARG A 525 40.49 -45.06 16.22
N THR A 526 39.89 -45.47 17.33
CA THR A 526 38.46 -45.36 17.61
C THR A 526 38.26 -44.52 18.86
N MET A 527 37.32 -43.57 18.83
CA MET A 527 37.08 -42.63 19.91
C MET A 527 35.60 -42.31 20.08
N ILE A 528 35.22 -41.94 21.30
CA ILE A 528 33.84 -41.56 21.68
C ILE A 528 33.71 -40.05 21.93
N ASP A 529 34.84 -39.36 22.11
CA ASP A 529 34.93 -37.93 22.42
C ASP A 529 35.26 -37.10 21.17
N TYR A 530 34.80 -37.54 20.00
CA TYR A 530 35.01 -36.83 18.74
C TYR A 530 34.03 -35.66 18.59
N GLU A 531 34.36 -34.74 17.68
CA GLU A 531 33.40 -33.78 17.13
C GLU A 531 33.49 -33.88 15.60
N ALA A 532 32.37 -34.07 14.93
CA ALA A 532 32.29 -34.10 13.48
C ALA A 532 31.05 -33.34 13.02
N THR A 533 31.25 -32.25 12.29
CA THR A 533 30.16 -31.35 11.87
C THR A 533 30.31 -31.04 10.38
N GLY A 534 29.20 -31.01 9.66
CA GLY A 534 29.20 -30.65 8.24
C GLY A 534 28.49 -29.32 8.03
N LEU A 535 29.15 -28.36 7.39
CA LEU A 535 28.45 -27.16 6.91
C LEU A 535 27.79 -27.51 5.58
N ASN A 536 26.46 -27.55 5.57
CA ASN A 536 25.70 -27.62 4.35
C ASN A 536 25.65 -26.21 3.72
N ASP A 537 26.67 -25.84 2.93
CA ASP A 537 26.60 -24.67 2.03
C ASP A 537 25.62 -25.01 0.90
N THR A 538 24.33 -25.02 1.25
CA THR A 538 23.29 -25.21 0.24
C THR A 538 23.44 -24.08 -0.77
N LEU A 539 23.60 -24.43 -2.05
CA LEU A 539 23.53 -23.46 -3.16
C LEU A 539 22.09 -22.95 -3.37
N SER A 540 21.28 -22.90 -2.30
CA SER A 540 19.89 -22.51 -2.31
C SER A 540 19.77 -20.98 -2.44
N TRP A 541 18.77 -20.54 -3.20
CA TRP A 541 18.53 -19.14 -3.50
C TRP A 541 17.04 -18.85 -3.33
N LEU A 542 16.71 -17.67 -2.79
CA LEU A 542 15.39 -17.10 -2.91
C LEU A 542 15.27 -16.43 -4.28
N GLY A 543 14.24 -16.82 -5.03
CA GLY A 543 14.07 -16.43 -6.43
C GLY A 543 14.64 -17.47 -7.41
N PRO A 544 14.77 -17.12 -8.71
CA PRO A 544 14.77 -15.76 -9.22
C PRO A 544 13.39 -15.14 -9.39
N PHE A 545 13.29 -13.84 -9.11
CA PHE A 545 12.08 -13.05 -9.29
C PHE A 545 12.33 -11.89 -10.26
N LEU A 546 11.33 -11.56 -11.07
CA LEU A 546 11.40 -10.42 -11.98
C LEU A 546 11.29 -9.10 -11.20
N ALA A 547 12.14 -8.15 -11.55
CA ALA A 547 12.12 -6.80 -10.99
C ALA A 547 11.06 -5.88 -11.63
N CYS A 548 10.49 -6.29 -12.77
CA CYS A 548 9.40 -5.61 -13.48
C CYS A 548 8.54 -6.62 -14.25
N PRO A 549 7.34 -6.23 -14.73
CA PRO A 549 6.52 -7.08 -15.58
C PRO A 549 7.26 -7.51 -16.87
N GLU A 550 6.89 -8.67 -17.44
CA GLU A 550 7.59 -9.29 -18.58
C GLU A 550 7.66 -8.42 -19.85
N ASN A 551 6.74 -7.47 -20.02
CA ASN A 551 6.70 -6.57 -21.19
C ASN A 551 7.44 -5.25 -20.96
N GLU A 552 8.06 -5.07 -19.80
CA GLU A 552 8.74 -3.83 -19.42
C GLU A 552 10.24 -4.05 -19.22
N VAL A 553 10.98 -2.94 -19.21
CA VAL A 553 12.41 -2.93 -18.91
C VAL A 553 12.72 -1.91 -17.82
N VAL A 554 13.76 -2.17 -17.05
CA VAL A 554 14.24 -1.29 -15.98
C VAL A 554 15.69 -0.90 -16.23
N ASP A 555 16.09 0.26 -15.73
CA ASP A 555 17.51 0.71 -15.72
C ASP A 555 18.15 0.63 -14.32
N ALA A 556 17.35 0.39 -13.29
CA ALA A 556 17.81 0.19 -11.93
C ALA A 556 16.83 -0.71 -11.17
N PHE A 557 17.33 -1.39 -10.14
CA PHE A 557 16.50 -2.11 -9.18
C PHE A 557 17.00 -1.88 -7.75
N GLU A 558 16.11 -2.07 -6.78
CA GLU A 558 16.35 -1.92 -5.36
C GLU A 558 15.90 -3.17 -4.60
N VAL A 559 16.70 -3.59 -3.62
CA VAL A 559 16.41 -4.70 -2.71
C VAL A 559 16.41 -4.17 -1.28
N ASN A 560 15.30 -4.38 -0.56
CA ASN A 560 15.24 -4.05 0.86
C ASN A 560 15.51 -5.30 1.71
N PHE A 561 16.45 -5.21 2.63
CA PHE A 561 16.62 -6.18 3.71
C PHE A 561 16.14 -5.59 5.03
N SER A 562 15.45 -6.41 5.84
CA SER A 562 14.92 -6.04 7.15
C SER A 562 15.44 -6.99 8.22
N PHE A 563 15.80 -6.41 9.36
CA PHE A 563 16.24 -7.10 10.57
C PHE A 563 15.37 -6.65 11.75
N PRO A 564 14.15 -7.23 11.92
CA PRO A 564 13.19 -6.77 12.94
C PRO A 564 13.74 -6.80 14.37
N ASN A 565 14.66 -7.73 14.65
CA ASN A 565 15.29 -7.95 15.96
C ASN A 565 16.70 -7.36 16.07
N GLY A 566 17.15 -6.61 15.05
CA GLY A 566 18.50 -6.08 14.93
C GLY A 566 19.56 -7.12 14.57
N ILE A 567 20.82 -6.71 14.66
CA ILE A 567 22.03 -7.49 14.39
C ILE A 567 22.95 -7.38 15.60
N CYS A 568 23.00 -8.43 16.43
CA CYS A 568 23.80 -8.46 17.66
C CYS A 568 24.10 -9.88 18.14
N GLY A 569 25.36 -10.18 18.48
CA GLY A 569 25.75 -11.43 19.14
C GLY A 569 25.72 -11.30 20.66
N PHE A 570 25.62 -12.41 21.39
CA PHE A 570 25.70 -12.44 22.85
C PHE A 570 26.74 -13.43 23.33
N ASP A 571 27.49 -13.07 24.37
CA ASP A 571 28.36 -14.04 25.04
C ASP A 571 27.64 -14.86 26.11
N ASN A 572 28.33 -15.87 26.65
CA ASN A 572 27.79 -16.75 27.71
C ASN A 572 27.43 -16.00 29.01
N LYS A 573 27.70 -14.69 29.10
CA LYS A 573 27.33 -13.81 30.21
C LYS A 573 26.31 -12.74 29.80
N GLY A 574 25.74 -12.84 28.59
CA GLY A 574 24.74 -11.93 28.04
C GLY A 574 25.29 -10.58 27.55
N LYS A 575 26.61 -10.42 27.42
CA LYS A 575 27.20 -9.17 26.91
C LYS A 575 27.13 -9.14 25.38
N LYS A 576 26.69 -8.00 24.84
CA LYS A 576 26.59 -7.75 23.40
C LYS A 576 27.96 -7.83 22.70
N ARG A 577 28.01 -8.50 21.55
CA ARG A 577 29.14 -8.63 20.63
C ARG A 577 28.74 -8.21 19.22
N ILE A 578 29.74 -7.89 18.40
CA ILE A 578 29.52 -7.66 16.97
C ILE A 578 29.06 -8.97 16.35
N ARG A 579 28.01 -8.90 15.54
CA ARG A 579 27.52 -10.00 14.69
C ARG A 579 27.64 -9.55 13.24
N HIS A 580 28.07 -10.49 12.41
CA HIS A 580 28.23 -10.35 10.97
C HIS A 580 27.06 -11.06 10.29
N CYS A 581 26.40 -10.39 9.35
CA CYS A 581 25.38 -10.98 8.48
C CYS A 581 25.83 -10.80 7.05
N GLU A 582 26.09 -11.90 6.35
CA GLU A 582 26.62 -11.88 4.99
C GLU A 582 25.53 -12.25 4.00
N TRP A 583 25.45 -11.50 2.91
CA TRP A 583 24.45 -11.69 1.87
C TRP A 583 25.07 -11.70 0.48
N GLU A 584 24.39 -12.36 -0.45
CA GLU A 584 24.69 -12.34 -1.87
C GLU A 584 23.43 -12.05 -2.67
N ILE A 585 23.49 -11.04 -3.53
CA ILE A 585 22.48 -10.72 -4.53
C ILE A 585 23.07 -11.07 -5.88
N GLN A 586 22.34 -11.88 -6.65
CA GLN A 586 22.66 -12.17 -8.03
C GLN A 586 21.55 -11.66 -8.95
N TYR A 587 21.95 -11.05 -10.06
CA TYR A 587 21.01 -10.56 -11.06
C TYR A 587 21.54 -10.78 -12.48
N ARG A 588 20.63 -10.87 -13.45
CA ARG A 588 20.95 -10.93 -14.88
C ARG A 588 19.77 -10.49 -15.73
N VAL A 589 20.01 -10.23 -17.01
CA VAL A 589 18.95 -9.97 -17.99
C VAL A 589 18.25 -11.28 -18.33
N TYR A 590 16.95 -11.34 -18.10
CA TYR A 590 16.09 -12.50 -18.32
C TYR A 590 16.17 -12.99 -19.78
N GLY A 591 16.20 -14.31 -19.97
CA GLY A 591 16.16 -14.94 -21.30
C GLY A 591 17.45 -14.86 -22.14
N THR A 592 18.50 -14.17 -21.67
CA THR A 592 19.74 -13.96 -22.46
C THR A 592 20.77 -15.09 -22.34
N GLY A 593 20.61 -16.01 -21.37
CA GLY A 593 21.61 -17.04 -21.06
C GLY A 593 22.94 -16.49 -20.54
N SER A 594 23.00 -15.18 -20.24
CA SER A 594 24.17 -14.55 -19.61
C SER A 594 24.41 -15.11 -18.20
N GLY A 595 25.68 -15.15 -17.81
CA GLY A 595 26.07 -15.53 -16.44
C GLY A 595 25.50 -14.54 -15.43
N TRP A 596 25.24 -15.02 -14.22
CA TRP A 596 24.79 -14.18 -13.10
C TRP A 596 25.86 -13.16 -12.73
N ILE A 597 25.47 -11.91 -12.58
CA ILE A 597 26.32 -10.89 -11.94
C ILE A 597 26.09 -11.02 -10.44
N SER A 598 27.16 -11.26 -9.69
CA SER A 598 27.10 -11.42 -8.23
C SER A 598 27.60 -10.18 -7.50
N LYS A 599 26.88 -9.81 -6.45
CA LYS A 599 27.24 -8.77 -5.49
C LYS A 599 27.07 -9.33 -4.09
N GLN A 600 28.14 -9.23 -3.31
CA GLN A 600 28.19 -9.67 -1.92
C GLN A 600 28.34 -8.47 -1.01
N GLY A 601 27.75 -8.56 0.17
CA GLY A 601 27.88 -7.55 1.21
C GLY A 601 27.76 -8.14 2.60
N GLU A 602 28.06 -7.32 3.59
CA GLU A 602 28.15 -7.73 4.99
C GLU A 602 27.65 -6.59 5.88
N TYR A 603 26.80 -6.94 6.86
CA TYR A 603 26.40 -6.04 7.94
C TYR A 603 27.04 -6.50 9.25
N ALA A 604 27.93 -5.69 9.81
CA ALA A 604 28.66 -5.98 11.04
C ALA A 604 28.27 -5.03 12.18
N LEU A 605 27.34 -5.46 13.04
CA LEU A 605 26.73 -4.56 14.04
C LEU A 605 26.58 -5.19 15.43
N LYS A 606 26.32 -4.31 16.40
CA LYS A 606 25.99 -4.64 17.80
C LYS A 606 24.74 -3.86 18.23
N ASN A 607 23.67 -3.99 17.46
CA ASN A 607 22.43 -3.24 17.63
C ASN A 607 21.23 -4.20 17.74
N ILE A 608 20.34 -3.95 18.71
CA ILE A 608 19.18 -4.80 19.01
C ILE A 608 17.86 -4.19 18.55
N ASN A 609 17.90 -2.97 18.02
CA ASN A 609 16.73 -2.30 17.47
C ASN A 609 16.44 -2.88 16.08
N GLY A 610 15.20 -2.73 15.61
CA GLY A 610 14.87 -3.03 14.22
C GLY A 610 15.73 -2.20 13.27
N LEU A 611 16.31 -2.87 12.27
CA LEU A 611 17.14 -2.25 11.23
C LEU A 611 16.60 -2.62 9.85
N GLY A 612 16.94 -1.83 8.84
CA GLY A 612 16.83 -2.25 7.46
C GLY A 612 17.79 -1.49 6.55
N TYR A 613 17.95 -2.03 5.36
CA TYR A 613 18.89 -1.56 4.35
C TYR A 613 18.24 -1.62 2.98
N THR A 614 18.48 -0.60 2.15
CA THR A 614 18.05 -0.58 0.75
C THR A 614 19.29 -0.62 -0.14
N GLU A 615 19.50 -1.74 -0.81
CA GLU A 615 20.58 -1.96 -1.77
C GLU A 615 20.11 -1.57 -3.16
N ARG A 616 20.74 -0.56 -3.77
CA ARG A 616 20.39 -0.04 -5.10
C ARG A 616 21.42 -0.45 -6.15
N PHE A 617 20.95 -0.96 -7.27
CA PHE A 617 21.77 -1.37 -8.41
C PHE A 617 21.34 -0.65 -9.67
N SER A 618 22.27 0.03 -10.33
CA SER A 618 22.08 0.57 -11.68
C SER A 618 22.58 -0.41 -12.72
N LEU A 619 21.84 -0.54 -13.81
CA LEU A 619 22.15 -1.43 -14.92
C LEU A 619 22.90 -0.65 -16.01
N ASP A 620 23.90 -1.28 -16.62
CA ASP A 620 24.69 -0.67 -17.71
C ASP A 620 23.83 -0.40 -18.95
N SER A 621 22.78 -1.20 -19.14
CA SER A 621 21.78 -1.04 -20.18
C SER A 621 20.40 -1.46 -19.65
N PRO A 622 19.31 -0.77 -20.03
CA PRO A 622 17.98 -1.18 -19.61
C PRO A 622 17.63 -2.60 -20.08
N GLY A 623 16.94 -3.36 -19.23
CA GLY A 623 16.52 -4.72 -19.57
C GLY A 623 15.49 -5.28 -18.58
N LEU A 624 14.87 -6.40 -18.97
CA LEU A 624 14.06 -7.22 -18.07
C LEU A 624 15.01 -8.01 -17.17
N VAL A 625 15.05 -7.70 -15.88
CA VAL A 625 16.03 -8.28 -14.94
C VAL A 625 15.35 -9.24 -13.98
N GLU A 626 15.98 -10.39 -13.80
CA GLU A 626 15.65 -11.32 -12.71
C GLU A 626 16.72 -11.24 -11.61
N VAL A 627 16.27 -11.28 -10.36
CA VAL A 627 17.08 -11.11 -9.15
C VAL A 627 16.84 -12.28 -8.22
N ARG A 628 17.91 -12.80 -7.62
CA ARG A 628 17.87 -13.81 -6.56
C ARG A 628 18.80 -13.42 -5.42
N CYS A 629 18.41 -13.77 -4.20
CA CYS A 629 19.16 -13.43 -3.00
C CYS A 629 19.45 -14.70 -2.18
N ARG A 630 20.59 -14.73 -1.48
CA ARG A 630 20.87 -15.72 -0.45
C ARG A 630 21.64 -15.13 0.71
N ARG A 631 21.53 -15.77 1.86
CA ARG A 631 22.40 -15.55 3.02
C ARG A 631 23.64 -16.44 2.89
N ARG A 632 24.79 -15.98 3.36
CA ARG A 632 26.07 -16.71 3.21
C ARG A 632 26.61 -17.30 4.51
N ASN A 633 25.97 -17.01 5.65
CA ASN A 633 26.38 -17.51 6.95
C ASN A 633 25.17 -17.89 7.80
N GLU A 634 25.35 -18.83 8.72
CA GLU A 634 24.30 -19.36 9.60
C GLU A 634 23.47 -18.25 10.29
N GLN A 635 22.16 -18.43 10.42
CA GLN A 635 21.29 -17.54 11.19
C GLN A 635 21.21 -18.00 12.64
N GLY A 636 21.29 -17.06 13.60
CA GLY A 636 21.13 -17.34 15.03
C GLY A 636 22.37 -17.93 15.72
N SER A 637 23.42 -18.28 14.98
CA SER A 637 24.59 -18.98 15.52
C SER A 637 25.28 -18.24 16.67
N ASN A 638 25.79 -19.00 17.65
CA ASN A 638 26.42 -18.48 18.87
C ASN A 638 25.53 -17.52 19.67
N ASN A 639 24.24 -17.84 19.80
CA ASN A 639 23.26 -17.02 20.53
C ASN A 639 23.20 -15.58 19.98
N ALA A 640 22.97 -15.45 18.67
CA ALA A 640 22.86 -14.16 17.98
C ALA A 640 21.40 -13.79 17.69
N ARG A 641 21.13 -12.48 17.61
CA ARG A 641 19.91 -11.92 17.02
C ARG A 641 20.28 -11.32 15.68
N ASP A 642 19.83 -11.97 14.62
CA ASP A 642 20.19 -11.59 13.26
C ASP A 642 19.20 -12.11 12.20
N ASN A 643 17.93 -12.27 12.55
CA ASN A 643 16.88 -12.68 11.62
C ASN A 643 16.80 -11.68 10.45
N MET A 644 17.03 -12.19 9.25
CA MET A 644 17.14 -11.38 8.04
C MET A 644 16.00 -11.70 7.08
N TYR A 645 15.30 -10.68 6.60
CA TYR A 645 14.20 -10.84 5.65
C TYR A 645 14.43 -10.02 4.39
N TRP A 646 14.13 -10.60 3.22
CA TRP A 646 14.00 -9.86 1.97
C TRP A 646 12.62 -9.19 1.92
N GLN A 647 12.59 -7.91 2.28
CA GLN A 647 11.36 -7.15 2.50
C GLN A 647 10.69 -6.69 1.20
N ALA A 648 11.48 -6.30 0.20
CA ALA A 648 10.95 -5.83 -1.08
C ALA A 648 11.99 -5.95 -2.21
N LEU A 649 11.49 -6.16 -3.42
CA LEU A 649 12.22 -6.02 -4.68
C LEU A 649 11.48 -5.00 -5.56
N ARG A 650 12.20 -4.01 -6.09
CA ARG A 650 11.62 -2.97 -6.94
C ARG A 650 12.46 -2.70 -8.16
N GLY A 651 11.82 -2.47 -9.30
CA GLY A 651 12.48 -2.05 -10.55
C GLY A 651 12.00 -0.67 -10.99
N ARG A 652 12.93 0.19 -11.44
CA ARG A 652 12.61 1.52 -11.96
C ARG A 652 12.24 1.44 -13.43
N LEU A 653 10.97 1.67 -13.73
CA LEU A 653 10.46 1.73 -15.10
C LEU A 653 10.94 3.01 -15.80
N LEU A 654 11.21 2.90 -17.10
CA LEU A 654 11.73 4.03 -17.88
C LEU A 654 10.65 5.06 -18.24
N ALA A 655 9.40 4.62 -18.36
CA ALA A 655 8.29 5.47 -18.75
C ALA A 655 7.85 6.33 -17.56
N ARG A 656 8.14 7.63 -17.64
CA ARG A 656 7.55 8.65 -16.76
C ARG A 656 7.31 9.96 -17.52
N PRO A 657 6.19 10.67 -17.27
CA PRO A 657 6.00 12.03 -17.76
C PRO A 657 7.01 13.00 -17.12
N ALA A 658 7.51 13.96 -17.91
CA ALA A 658 8.33 15.07 -17.38
C ALA A 658 7.47 16.16 -16.74
N SER A 659 6.18 16.24 -17.09
CA SER A 659 5.23 17.22 -16.59
C SER A 659 3.81 16.68 -16.73
N TYR A 660 2.89 17.14 -15.89
CA TYR A 660 1.49 16.78 -15.96
C TYR A 660 0.66 18.01 -16.35
N ALA A 661 0.09 17.99 -17.55
CA ALA A 661 -0.72 19.10 -18.05
C ALA A 661 -2.07 19.14 -17.31
N GLY A 662 -2.51 20.35 -16.97
CA GLY A 662 -3.85 20.57 -16.41
C GLY A 662 -4.05 20.19 -14.94
N VAL A 663 -3.14 19.48 -14.27
CA VAL A 663 -3.31 19.03 -12.88
C VAL A 663 -2.23 19.55 -11.93
N THR A 664 -2.58 19.79 -10.67
CA THR A 664 -1.59 20.02 -9.61
C THR A 664 -1.14 18.69 -9.03
N THR A 665 0.17 18.49 -8.92
CA THR A 665 0.77 17.30 -8.32
C THR A 665 1.51 17.63 -7.03
N TRP A 666 1.62 16.64 -6.15
CA TRP A 666 2.21 16.80 -4.83
C TRP A 666 3.13 15.63 -4.50
N ALA A 667 4.42 15.93 -4.41
CA ALA A 667 5.48 14.98 -4.08
C ALA A 667 5.76 15.04 -2.57
N ILE A 668 5.80 13.89 -1.90
CA ILE A 668 5.89 13.80 -0.44
C ILE A 668 6.89 12.73 -0.04
N THR A 669 7.67 13.01 1.00
CA THR A 669 8.46 12.02 1.75
C THR A 669 8.03 12.07 3.22
N VAL A 670 7.71 10.91 3.79
CA VAL A 670 7.33 10.77 5.21
C VAL A 670 8.17 9.70 5.88
N GLU A 671 8.75 10.00 7.03
CA GLU A 671 9.44 9.04 7.90
C GLU A 671 8.45 8.13 8.64
N THR A 672 8.70 6.82 8.59
CA THR A 672 7.92 5.75 9.19
C THR A 672 8.78 4.95 10.18
N GLY A 673 8.16 4.31 11.19
CA GLY A 673 8.87 3.42 12.13
C GLY A 673 9.09 3.92 13.57
N GLY A 674 8.56 5.09 13.95
CA GLY A 674 8.60 5.54 15.36
C GLY A 674 7.69 6.72 15.73
N LYS A 675 7.18 7.45 14.74
CA LYS A 675 6.34 8.64 14.93
C LYS A 675 4.88 8.44 14.49
N LEU A 676 4.62 7.46 13.62
CA LEU A 676 3.30 7.19 13.01
C LEU A 676 3.07 5.68 12.91
N ALA A 677 1.82 5.25 13.05
CA ALA A 677 1.44 3.86 12.82
C ALA A 677 1.45 3.54 11.31
N ALA A 678 1.81 2.29 10.95
CA ALA A 678 1.94 1.81 9.55
C ALA A 678 0.64 1.86 8.71
N GLN A 679 -0.51 2.17 9.32
CA GLN A 679 -1.78 2.39 8.60
C GLN A 679 -2.10 3.87 8.38
N SER A 680 -1.36 4.78 9.02
CA SER A 680 -1.62 6.24 8.98
C SER A 680 -0.62 7.00 8.10
N ASP A 681 0.56 6.45 7.86
CA ASP A 681 1.61 7.01 6.99
C ASP A 681 1.17 7.14 5.52
N ARG A 682 0.25 6.28 5.06
CA ARG A 682 -0.34 6.30 3.70
C ARG A 682 -1.70 7.02 3.62
N ARG A 683 -2.05 7.84 4.62
CA ARG A 683 -3.29 8.64 4.64
C ARG A 683 -2.97 10.13 4.56
N VAL A 684 -2.49 10.56 3.41
CA VAL A 684 -2.21 11.96 3.13
C VAL A 684 -3.51 12.69 2.80
N SER A 685 -3.76 13.81 3.48
CA SER A 685 -4.81 14.75 3.09
C SER A 685 -4.33 16.19 3.15
N VAL A 686 -4.97 17.04 2.37
CA VAL A 686 -4.67 18.48 2.32
C VAL A 686 -5.96 19.28 2.22
N VAL A 687 -6.05 20.38 2.95
CA VAL A 687 -7.11 21.37 2.75
C VAL A 687 -6.64 22.39 1.72
N ALA A 688 -7.09 22.26 0.48
CA ALA A 688 -6.61 23.08 -0.63
C ALA A 688 -7.71 23.99 -1.17
N THR A 689 -7.31 25.18 -1.62
CA THR A 689 -8.19 26.14 -2.30
C THR A 689 -7.89 26.14 -3.80
N ARG A 690 -8.90 25.88 -4.62
CA ARG A 690 -8.85 25.98 -6.08
C ARG A 690 -8.69 27.43 -6.51
N ASN A 691 -7.70 27.71 -7.36
CA ASN A 691 -7.46 29.04 -7.93
C ASN A 691 -8.07 29.18 -9.32
N TYR A 692 -9.13 29.98 -9.48
CA TYR A 692 -9.78 30.17 -10.78
C TYR A 692 -9.00 31.16 -11.65
N ASP A 693 -9.15 31.04 -12.98
CA ASP A 693 -8.55 32.02 -13.91
C ASP A 693 -9.27 33.38 -13.87
N GLY A 694 -10.45 33.48 -13.20
CA GLY A 694 -11.20 34.72 -13.00
C GLY A 694 -12.32 34.61 -11.96
N GLY A 695 -12.82 35.76 -11.48
CA GLY A 695 -13.95 35.87 -10.54
C GLY A 695 -13.61 35.73 -9.04
N GLY A 696 -12.37 35.36 -8.70
CA GLY A 696 -11.90 35.28 -7.32
C GLY A 696 -12.18 33.92 -6.67
N ASP A 697 -11.22 33.42 -5.89
CA ASP A 697 -11.25 32.07 -5.34
C ASP A 697 -12.41 31.88 -4.35
N ARG A 698 -13.03 30.69 -4.37
CA ARG A 698 -14.22 30.30 -3.57
C ARG A 698 -15.52 31.08 -3.82
N THR A 699 -15.48 32.19 -4.58
CA THR A 699 -16.68 32.98 -4.87
C THR A 699 -17.64 32.19 -5.76
N ILE A 700 -18.93 32.49 -5.64
CA ILE A 700 -19.97 31.84 -6.43
C ILE A 700 -19.85 32.27 -7.89
N SER A 701 -19.66 33.57 -8.13
CA SER A 701 -19.44 34.11 -9.48
C SER A 701 -18.17 33.56 -10.15
N GLY A 702 -17.08 33.36 -9.39
CA GLY A 702 -15.85 32.73 -9.89
C GLY A 702 -16.05 31.27 -10.28
N ALA A 703 -16.70 30.47 -9.42
CA ALA A 703 -17.05 29.10 -9.75
C ALA A 703 -17.96 29.01 -10.98
N PHE A 704 -18.97 29.88 -11.07
CA PHE A 704 -19.89 29.96 -12.21
C PHE A 704 -19.16 30.22 -13.52
N ARG A 705 -18.28 31.22 -13.53
CA ARG A 705 -17.47 31.60 -14.71
C ARG A 705 -16.48 30.51 -15.09
N HIS A 706 -15.90 29.82 -14.11
CA HIS A 706 -15.01 28.68 -14.35
C HIS A 706 -15.73 27.56 -15.10
N VAL A 707 -16.92 27.15 -14.64
CA VAL A 707 -17.72 26.13 -15.34
C VAL A 707 -18.09 26.59 -16.75
N ALA A 708 -18.63 27.82 -16.89
CA ALA A 708 -19.01 28.36 -18.18
C ALA A 708 -17.82 28.42 -19.17
N GLY A 709 -16.65 28.86 -18.70
CA GLY A 709 -15.42 28.90 -19.50
C GLY A 709 -14.95 27.52 -19.92
N SER A 710 -15.03 26.53 -19.02
CA SER A 710 -14.63 25.14 -19.32
C SER A 710 -15.50 24.49 -20.41
N LEU A 711 -16.77 24.91 -20.52
CA LEU A 711 -17.70 24.50 -21.58
C LEU A 711 -17.55 25.29 -22.89
N GLY A 712 -16.68 26.30 -22.93
CA GLY A 712 -16.45 27.14 -24.11
C GLY A 712 -17.44 28.31 -24.29
N PHE A 713 -18.22 28.67 -23.27
CA PHE A 713 -19.05 29.88 -23.33
C PHE A 713 -18.20 31.14 -23.30
N ASN A 714 -18.54 32.07 -24.18
CA ASN A 714 -17.89 33.38 -24.23
C ASN A 714 -18.51 34.33 -23.20
N ALA A 715 -17.77 35.39 -22.84
CA ALA A 715 -18.23 36.38 -21.85
C ALA A 715 -19.56 37.07 -22.24
N ASN A 716 -19.89 37.17 -23.54
CA ASN A 716 -21.15 37.74 -24.03
C ASN A 716 -22.35 36.76 -23.98
N GLN A 717 -22.12 35.50 -23.61
CA GLN A 717 -23.15 34.47 -23.41
C GLN A 717 -23.43 34.23 -21.92
N ILE A 718 -22.80 35.02 -21.05
CA ILE A 718 -22.95 34.99 -19.60
C ILE A 718 -23.52 36.35 -19.19
N ASP A 719 -24.60 36.36 -18.41
CA ASP A 719 -25.13 37.57 -17.82
C ASP A 719 -24.27 38.01 -16.63
N ALA A 720 -23.11 38.56 -16.95
CA ALA A 720 -22.15 39.00 -15.95
C ALA A 720 -22.74 40.08 -15.03
N SER A 721 -23.67 40.89 -15.54
CA SER A 721 -24.27 41.99 -14.79
C SER A 721 -25.17 41.49 -13.65
N ALA A 722 -26.06 40.53 -13.92
CA ALA A 722 -26.90 39.94 -12.90
C ALA A 722 -26.07 39.16 -11.88
N ILE A 723 -25.10 38.37 -12.35
CA ILE A 723 -24.22 37.57 -11.49
C ILE A 723 -23.38 38.47 -10.57
N GLU A 724 -22.80 39.57 -11.07
CA GLU A 724 -22.03 40.51 -10.24
C GLU A 724 -22.92 41.30 -9.27
N ALA A 725 -24.15 41.63 -9.68
CA ALA A 725 -25.13 42.26 -8.79
C ALA A 725 -25.48 41.33 -7.62
N LEU A 726 -25.67 40.03 -7.88
CA LEU A 726 -25.91 39.03 -6.84
C LEU A 726 -24.69 38.83 -5.93
N GLU A 727 -23.50 38.74 -6.52
CA GLU A 727 -22.25 38.59 -5.76
C GLU A 727 -22.04 39.78 -4.81
N THR A 728 -22.25 41.00 -5.30
CA THR A 728 -21.99 42.24 -4.55
C THR A 728 -23.08 42.52 -3.52
N ALA A 729 -24.35 42.29 -3.85
CA ALA A 729 -25.46 42.61 -2.96
C ALA A 729 -25.69 41.54 -1.89
N TRP A 730 -25.45 40.27 -2.22
CA TRP A 730 -25.86 39.14 -1.38
C TRP A 730 -24.71 38.20 -1.05
N TRP A 731 -24.07 37.57 -2.04
CA TRP A 731 -23.22 36.41 -1.78
C TRP A 731 -21.97 36.75 -0.96
N THR A 732 -21.14 37.70 -1.42
CA THR A 732 -19.92 38.10 -0.72
C THR A 732 -20.20 38.74 0.66
N PRO A 733 -21.12 39.73 0.80
CA PRO A 733 -21.40 40.34 2.11
C PRO A 733 -21.87 39.37 3.19
N ARG A 734 -22.53 38.27 2.79
CA ARG A 734 -23.05 37.24 3.70
C ARG A 734 -22.08 36.08 3.91
N GLY A 735 -20.91 36.10 3.26
CA GLY A 735 -19.93 35.01 3.32
C GLY A 735 -20.43 33.72 2.66
N GLU A 736 -21.26 33.84 1.63
CA GLU A 736 -21.78 32.71 0.86
C GLU A 736 -20.75 32.32 -0.20
N TYR A 737 -19.97 31.28 0.11
CA TYR A 737 -18.99 30.67 -0.78
C TYR A 737 -19.49 29.33 -1.34
N PHE A 738 -18.89 28.91 -2.46
CA PHE A 738 -19.10 27.60 -3.05
C PHE A 738 -17.85 26.74 -2.88
N ASP A 739 -18.00 25.66 -2.14
CA ASP A 739 -16.97 24.68 -1.89
C ASP A 739 -17.56 23.30 -2.19
N TYR A 740 -16.98 22.61 -3.18
CA TYR A 740 -17.54 21.35 -3.67
C TYR A 740 -16.48 20.53 -4.39
N GLU A 741 -16.50 19.21 -4.17
CA GLU A 741 -15.66 18.26 -4.90
C GLU A 741 -16.52 17.47 -5.88
N ALA A 742 -16.22 17.59 -7.17
CA ALA A 742 -16.80 16.79 -8.24
C ALA A 742 -15.82 15.66 -8.60
N SER A 743 -16.02 14.50 -7.99
CA SER A 743 -15.15 13.32 -8.13
C SER A 743 -15.79 12.15 -8.90
N SER A 744 -17.02 12.30 -9.39
CA SER A 744 -17.74 11.29 -10.17
C SER A 744 -18.18 11.85 -11.53
N ASP A 745 -18.39 10.95 -12.50
CA ASP A 745 -18.89 11.25 -13.85
C ASP A 745 -20.42 11.45 -13.93
N SER A 746 -21.11 11.31 -12.80
CA SER A 746 -22.58 11.33 -12.73
C SER A 746 -23.21 12.72 -12.68
N ALA A 747 -22.44 13.78 -12.46
CA ALA A 747 -22.96 15.14 -12.37
C ALA A 747 -22.89 15.86 -13.73
N SER A 748 -24.03 16.31 -14.24
CA SER A 748 -24.05 17.16 -15.44
C SER A 748 -23.58 18.57 -15.10
N ALA A 749 -23.11 19.32 -16.11
CA ALA A 749 -22.71 20.71 -15.90
C ALA A 749 -23.87 21.58 -15.37
N LYS A 750 -25.11 21.29 -15.75
CA LYS A 750 -26.29 21.96 -15.21
C LYS A 750 -26.46 21.68 -13.72
N ASP A 751 -26.30 20.43 -13.30
CA ASP A 751 -26.35 20.07 -11.87
C ASP A 751 -25.29 20.84 -11.06
N ILE A 752 -24.11 21.09 -11.66
CA ILE A 752 -23.07 21.92 -11.04
C ILE A 752 -23.48 23.40 -10.99
N PHE A 753 -24.08 23.97 -12.04
CA PHE A 753 -24.61 25.34 -11.98
C PHE A 753 -25.71 25.51 -10.93
N ASP A 754 -26.61 24.54 -10.83
CA ASP A 754 -27.65 24.52 -9.80
C ASP A 754 -26.99 24.53 -8.41
N LYS A 755 -26.01 23.65 -8.16
CA LYS A 755 -25.26 23.61 -6.89
C LYS A 755 -24.50 24.91 -6.59
N ILE A 756 -23.86 25.52 -7.59
CA ILE A 756 -23.15 26.79 -7.46
C ILE A 756 -24.12 27.88 -6.99
N THR A 757 -25.27 28.00 -7.65
CA THR A 757 -26.27 29.03 -7.33
C THR A 757 -27.01 28.73 -6.02
N GLU A 758 -27.32 27.47 -5.74
CA GLU A 758 -27.97 27.04 -4.50
C GLU A 758 -27.12 27.37 -3.26
N ALA A 759 -25.79 27.32 -3.37
CA ALA A 759 -24.90 27.75 -2.29
C ALA A 759 -25.15 29.22 -1.91
N GLY A 760 -25.49 30.06 -2.88
CA GLY A 760 -25.87 31.47 -2.69
C GLY A 760 -27.36 31.69 -2.44
N MET A 761 -28.11 30.62 -2.13
CA MET A 761 -29.57 30.63 -2.02
C MET A 761 -30.25 31.23 -3.26
N SER A 762 -29.61 31.02 -4.41
CA SER A 762 -30.03 31.45 -5.74
C SER A 762 -30.40 30.22 -6.57
N TYR A 763 -30.85 30.46 -7.79
CA TYR A 763 -31.16 29.43 -8.76
C TYR A 763 -30.55 29.80 -10.11
N PHE A 764 -30.16 28.79 -10.88
CA PHE A 764 -29.63 28.95 -12.21
C PHE A 764 -30.74 29.29 -13.21
N LEU A 765 -30.44 30.18 -14.15
CA LEU A 765 -31.36 30.62 -15.20
C LEU A 765 -30.67 30.57 -16.55
N LEU A 766 -31.46 30.19 -17.57
CA LEU A 766 -31.12 30.45 -18.96
C LEU A 766 -32.13 31.48 -19.48
N SER A 767 -31.70 32.74 -19.58
CA SER A 767 -32.55 33.88 -19.95
C SER A 767 -32.01 34.54 -21.20
N ASP A 768 -32.84 34.74 -22.23
CA ASP A 768 -32.45 35.42 -23.48
C ASP A 768 -31.19 34.83 -24.16
N GLY A 769 -30.97 33.52 -23.99
CA GLY A 769 -29.77 32.83 -24.48
C GLY A 769 -28.50 33.10 -23.66
N LEU A 770 -28.61 33.75 -22.51
CA LEU A 770 -27.54 34.00 -21.55
C LEU A 770 -27.63 33.08 -20.35
N LEU A 771 -26.48 32.59 -19.89
CA LEU A 771 -26.33 31.94 -18.59
C LEU A 771 -26.42 33.01 -17.49
N SER A 772 -27.47 32.94 -16.68
CA SER A 772 -27.73 33.90 -15.60
C SER A 772 -28.08 33.17 -14.29
N ALA A 773 -28.36 33.95 -13.25
CA ALA A 773 -28.80 33.44 -11.96
C ALA A 773 -29.83 34.40 -11.36
N GLY A 774 -30.82 33.85 -10.66
CA GLY A 774 -31.81 34.61 -9.90
C GLY A 774 -31.68 34.31 -8.42
N ARG A 775 -31.97 35.30 -7.56
CA ARG A 775 -32.02 35.07 -6.10
C ARG A 775 -33.42 34.62 -5.71
N GLU A 776 -33.50 33.58 -4.90
CA GLU A 776 -34.75 33.24 -4.22
C GLU A 776 -34.93 34.15 -3.00
N GLY A 777 -36.14 34.56 -2.63
CA GLY A 777 -36.33 35.43 -1.46
C GLY A 777 -37.60 36.27 -1.52
N ILE A 778 -37.63 37.31 -0.68
CA ILE A 778 -38.68 38.33 -0.76
C ILE A 778 -38.48 39.13 -2.06
N LYS A 779 -39.53 39.19 -2.89
CA LYS A 779 -39.53 39.79 -4.22
C LYS A 779 -40.74 40.71 -4.36
N SER A 780 -40.56 41.78 -5.12
CA SER A 780 -41.67 42.58 -5.63
C SER A 780 -42.30 41.87 -6.82
N TRP A 781 -43.56 42.19 -7.11
CA TRP A 781 -44.28 41.60 -8.23
C TRP A 781 -43.73 42.11 -9.57
N THR A 782 -43.48 41.18 -10.48
CA THR A 782 -43.03 41.40 -11.86
C THR A 782 -44.20 41.50 -12.83
N GLY A 783 -45.35 40.89 -12.52
CA GLY A 783 -46.47 40.74 -13.44
C GLY A 783 -47.83 40.55 -12.79
N ILE A 784 -48.89 40.72 -13.59
CA ILE A 784 -50.27 40.41 -13.23
C ILE A 784 -50.85 39.49 -14.32
N ILE A 785 -51.64 38.50 -13.92
CA ILE A 785 -52.45 37.67 -14.82
C ILE A 785 -53.88 37.67 -14.28
N THR A 786 -54.81 38.07 -15.13
CA THR A 786 -56.24 38.18 -14.81
C THR A 786 -57.09 37.35 -15.78
N PRO A 787 -58.41 37.20 -15.53
CA PRO A 787 -59.29 36.55 -16.49
C PRO A 787 -59.30 37.17 -17.90
N GLN A 788 -58.88 38.44 -18.05
CA GLN A 788 -58.75 39.10 -19.36
C GLN A 788 -57.47 38.71 -20.12
N ASP A 789 -56.58 37.96 -19.48
CA ASP A 789 -55.31 37.49 -20.04
C ASP A 789 -55.32 35.99 -20.33
N THR A 790 -56.29 35.28 -19.77
CA THR A 790 -56.38 33.82 -19.83
C THR A 790 -57.33 33.37 -20.94
N VAL A 791 -56.92 32.36 -21.70
CA VAL A 791 -57.77 31.72 -22.73
C VAL A 791 -58.74 30.68 -22.13
N GLU A 792 -58.45 30.20 -20.92
CA GLU A 792 -59.22 29.22 -20.17
C GLU A 792 -59.31 29.62 -18.69
N GLU A 793 -60.27 29.07 -17.94
CA GLU A 793 -60.41 29.29 -16.50
C GLU A 793 -59.13 28.87 -15.74
N MET A 794 -58.63 29.75 -14.86
CA MET A 794 -57.48 29.44 -14.02
C MET A 794 -57.81 28.29 -13.05
N GLN A 795 -56.93 27.29 -13.02
CA GLN A 795 -57.04 26.16 -12.11
C GLN A 795 -56.23 26.44 -10.83
N THR A 796 -56.81 26.07 -9.68
CA THR A 796 -56.11 26.10 -8.39
C THR A 796 -56.10 24.70 -7.81
N SER A 797 -54.92 24.09 -7.72
CA SER A 797 -54.73 22.84 -6.99
C SER A 797 -54.38 23.13 -5.53
N PHE A 798 -54.79 22.25 -4.61
CA PHE A 798 -54.46 22.38 -3.19
C PHE A 798 -54.03 21.06 -2.58
N ARG A 799 -53.09 21.12 -1.63
CA ARG A 799 -52.61 19.98 -0.84
C ARG A 799 -53.09 20.10 0.60
N ALA A 800 -53.99 19.22 1.02
CA ALA A 800 -54.42 19.16 2.41
C ALA A 800 -53.28 18.70 3.34
N PRO A 801 -53.20 19.21 4.58
CA PRO A 801 -52.31 18.65 5.60
C PRO A 801 -52.59 17.16 5.84
N SER A 802 -51.52 16.37 6.01
CA SER A 802 -51.57 14.94 6.30
C SER A 802 -50.69 14.58 7.49
N ASP A 803 -50.97 13.46 8.18
CA ASP A 803 -50.11 12.92 9.23
C ASP A 803 -48.72 12.49 8.69
N ASP A 804 -48.60 12.31 7.37
CA ASP A 804 -47.33 12.03 6.69
C ASP A 804 -46.48 13.29 6.43
N ASP A 805 -47.01 14.49 6.70
CA ASP A 805 -46.25 15.73 6.52
C ASP A 805 -45.11 15.80 7.54
N TYR A 806 -43.90 16.12 7.09
CA TYR A 806 -42.83 16.47 8.00
C TYR A 806 -43.05 17.87 8.59
N ASP A 807 -42.68 18.00 9.87
CA ASP A 807 -42.81 19.21 10.67
C ASP A 807 -41.46 19.64 11.29
N GLY A 808 -40.38 18.99 10.86
CA GLY A 808 -38.99 19.40 11.08
C GLY A 808 -38.08 18.91 9.94
N VAL A 809 -36.93 19.56 9.78
CA VAL A 809 -35.89 19.16 8.82
C VAL A 809 -34.54 19.09 9.53
N ASP A 810 -33.79 18.01 9.32
CA ASP A 810 -32.42 17.87 9.81
C ASP A 810 -31.46 17.99 8.64
N VAL A 811 -30.61 19.01 8.68
CA VAL A 811 -29.67 19.33 7.60
C VAL A 811 -28.29 18.84 7.96
N THR A 812 -27.80 17.84 7.24
CA THR A 812 -26.39 17.42 7.31
C THR A 812 -25.54 18.35 6.45
N TYR A 813 -24.49 18.92 7.03
CA TYR A 813 -23.55 19.83 6.37
C TYR A 813 -22.10 19.49 6.74
N ILE A 814 -21.13 19.97 5.96
CA ILE A 814 -19.70 19.75 6.26
C ILE A 814 -19.14 20.97 6.98
N ASN A 815 -18.62 20.78 8.18
CA ASN A 815 -18.00 21.86 8.93
C ASN A 815 -16.61 22.21 8.30
N PRO A 816 -16.34 23.47 7.93
CA PRO A 816 -15.15 23.87 7.17
C PRO A 816 -13.88 23.93 8.02
N VAL A 817 -14.01 23.79 9.34
CA VAL A 817 -12.89 23.75 10.30
C VAL A 817 -12.50 22.29 10.57
N THR A 818 -13.47 21.45 10.92
CA THR A 818 -13.24 20.05 11.30
C THR A 818 -13.27 19.10 10.11
N TRP A 819 -13.90 19.49 9.00
CA TRP A 819 -14.21 18.64 7.84
C TRP A 819 -15.03 17.39 8.20
N ALA A 820 -15.79 17.47 9.28
CA ALA A 820 -16.72 16.45 9.71
C ALA A 820 -18.14 16.83 9.26
N GLU A 821 -18.95 15.80 8.99
CA GLU A 821 -20.38 15.96 8.82
C GLU A 821 -21.01 16.28 10.19
N GLU A 822 -21.79 17.35 10.22
CA GLU A 822 -22.55 17.81 11.38
C GLU A 822 -24.01 18.01 10.97
N ILE A 823 -24.94 17.89 11.93
CA ILE A 823 -26.37 17.98 11.67
C ILE A 823 -26.91 19.24 12.36
N VAL A 824 -27.74 19.98 11.63
CA VAL A 824 -28.46 21.17 12.10
C VAL A 824 -29.95 20.89 12.14
N GLN A 825 -30.58 21.12 13.29
CA GLN A 825 -32.01 20.91 13.48
C GLN A 825 -32.80 22.16 13.10
N CYS A 826 -33.61 22.06 12.04
CA CYS A 826 -34.50 23.13 11.60
C CYS A 826 -35.90 22.89 12.17
N ARG A 827 -36.32 23.74 13.12
CA ARG A 827 -37.57 23.66 13.90
C ARG A 827 -38.21 25.04 14.03
N THR A 828 -39.54 25.09 14.09
CA THR A 828 -40.26 26.31 14.46
C THR A 828 -40.37 26.43 15.98
N THR A 829 -40.43 27.65 16.50
CA THR A 829 -40.45 27.90 17.97
C THR A 829 -41.65 27.31 18.69
N ASP A 830 -42.76 27.12 17.98
CA ASP A 830 -44.00 26.50 18.47
C ASP A 830 -43.99 24.97 18.37
N ASN A 831 -43.04 24.37 17.63
CA ASN A 831 -42.90 22.92 17.48
C ASN A 831 -41.43 22.46 17.64
N PRO A 832 -40.87 22.51 18.85
CA PRO A 832 -39.48 22.11 19.10
C PRO A 832 -39.25 20.59 18.95
N VAL A 833 -40.28 19.77 19.11
CA VAL A 833 -40.21 18.30 19.04
C VAL A 833 -41.13 17.81 17.92
N PRO A 834 -40.64 17.79 16.67
CA PRO A 834 -41.45 17.43 15.51
C PRO A 834 -41.85 15.95 15.57
N ARG A 835 -43.01 15.64 14.99
CA ARG A 835 -43.49 14.26 14.86
C ARG A 835 -42.75 13.50 13.77
N LYS A 836 -42.40 14.18 12.68
CA LYS A 836 -41.71 13.59 11.53
C LYS A 836 -40.65 14.56 11.01
N VAL A 837 -39.43 14.06 10.91
CA VAL A 837 -38.26 14.83 10.48
C VAL A 837 -37.83 14.36 9.11
N GLU A 838 -37.64 15.29 8.18
CA GLU A 838 -36.97 15.03 6.91
C GLU A 838 -35.46 15.16 7.10
N SER A 839 -34.71 14.12 6.74
CA SER A 839 -33.26 14.20 6.65
C SER A 839 -32.86 14.78 5.29
N TYR A 840 -32.10 15.86 5.29
CA TYR A 840 -31.66 16.57 4.10
C TYR A 840 -30.15 16.79 4.14
N SER A 841 -29.42 16.44 3.07
CA SER A 841 -27.96 16.58 3.04
C SER A 841 -27.54 17.68 2.06
N LEU A 842 -26.71 18.61 2.52
CA LEU A 842 -26.19 19.73 1.74
C LEU A 842 -24.67 19.71 1.76
N GLY A 843 -24.07 19.10 0.73
CA GLY A 843 -22.61 19.06 0.55
C GLY A 843 -21.97 20.39 0.14
N ILE A 844 -22.76 21.43 -0.09
CA ILE A 844 -22.32 22.76 -0.59
C ILE A 844 -22.38 23.86 0.47
N VAL A 845 -22.95 23.56 1.65
CA VAL A 845 -23.14 24.52 2.73
C VAL A 845 -22.13 24.24 3.84
N MET A 846 -21.35 25.26 4.18
CA MET A 846 -20.16 25.11 5.04
C MET A 846 -20.32 25.85 6.39
N THR A 847 -21.53 26.12 6.86
CA THR A 847 -21.74 26.72 8.21
C THR A 847 -23.10 26.30 8.76
N ALA A 848 -23.19 26.13 10.08
CA ALA A 848 -24.46 25.82 10.74
C ALA A 848 -25.57 26.84 10.45
N ASP A 849 -25.25 28.15 10.45
CA ASP A 849 -26.23 29.20 10.15
C ASP A 849 -26.83 29.08 8.75
N ARG A 850 -25.99 28.84 7.74
CA ARG A 850 -26.46 28.65 6.36
C ARG A 850 -27.28 27.36 6.23
N ALA A 851 -26.85 26.27 6.85
CA ALA A 851 -27.60 25.01 6.85
C ALA A 851 -28.98 25.21 7.49
N TYR A 852 -29.03 25.96 8.60
CA TYR A 852 -30.28 26.32 9.28
C TYR A 852 -31.19 27.17 8.40
N ARG A 853 -30.68 28.22 7.75
CA ARG A 853 -31.47 29.09 6.86
C ARG A 853 -32.10 28.30 5.71
N THR A 854 -31.31 27.48 5.01
CA THR A 854 -31.81 26.67 3.88
C THR A 854 -32.82 25.62 4.35
N GLY A 855 -32.55 24.93 5.47
CA GLY A 855 -33.47 23.95 6.04
C GLY A 855 -34.77 24.57 6.56
N MET A 856 -34.70 25.74 7.22
CA MET A 856 -35.89 26.48 7.64
C MET A 856 -36.70 26.97 6.44
N ARG A 857 -36.08 27.47 5.38
CA ARG A 857 -36.82 27.85 4.16
C ARG A 857 -37.57 26.65 3.57
N ARG A 858 -36.91 25.49 3.48
CA ARG A 858 -37.53 24.23 3.03
C ARG A 858 -38.71 23.85 3.91
N LEU A 859 -38.55 23.89 5.22
CA LEU A 859 -39.61 23.62 6.19
C LEU A 859 -40.79 24.59 6.04
N MET A 860 -40.53 25.90 5.98
CA MET A 860 -41.58 26.92 5.88
C MET A 860 -42.37 26.80 4.58
N LYS A 861 -41.71 26.49 3.45
CA LYS A 861 -42.40 26.19 2.20
C LYS A 861 -43.28 24.95 2.32
N TYR A 862 -42.76 23.85 2.84
CA TYR A 862 -43.53 22.62 2.97
C TYR A 862 -44.77 22.77 3.87
N LEU A 863 -44.63 23.53 4.97
CA LEU A 863 -45.73 23.81 5.88
C LEU A 863 -46.80 24.72 5.27
N HIS A 864 -46.39 25.79 4.57
CA HIS A 864 -47.28 26.90 4.22
C HIS A 864 -47.64 27.03 2.73
N GLN A 865 -46.87 26.44 1.81
CA GLN A 865 -47.13 26.45 0.37
C GLN A 865 -48.07 25.30 0.01
N ARG A 866 -49.38 25.56 0.10
CA ARG A 866 -50.42 24.53 -0.04
C ARG A 866 -51.23 24.65 -1.32
N ARG A 867 -50.96 25.66 -2.15
CA ARG A 867 -51.70 25.96 -3.38
C ARG A 867 -50.74 26.14 -4.55
N THR A 868 -51.18 25.69 -5.72
CA THR A 868 -50.53 25.97 -7.01
C THR A 868 -51.57 26.48 -7.98
N TYR A 869 -51.22 27.53 -8.72
CA TYR A 869 -52.06 28.16 -9.72
C TYR A 869 -51.58 27.76 -11.11
N GLU A 870 -52.51 27.37 -11.98
CA GLU A 870 -52.24 27.03 -13.37
C GLU A 870 -53.20 27.80 -14.27
N CYS A 871 -52.66 28.52 -15.24
CA CYS A 871 -53.45 29.26 -16.22
C CYS A 871 -52.80 29.22 -17.59
N THR A 872 -53.60 29.30 -18.64
CA THR A 872 -53.12 29.41 -20.02
C THR A 872 -53.36 30.82 -20.51
N THR A 873 -52.32 31.50 -20.96
CA THR A 873 -52.40 32.83 -21.57
C THR A 873 -52.10 32.73 -23.07
N GLU A 874 -52.29 33.81 -23.82
CA GLU A 874 -51.61 33.98 -25.12
C GLU A 874 -50.09 34.20 -24.89
N LEU A 875 -49.51 35.24 -25.50
CA LEU A 875 -48.06 35.52 -25.39
C LEU A 875 -47.64 36.19 -24.08
N LEU A 876 -48.58 36.63 -23.23
CA LEU A 876 -48.24 37.31 -21.96
C LEU A 876 -47.37 36.44 -21.04
N GLY A 877 -47.66 35.14 -20.94
CA GLY A 877 -46.87 34.21 -20.14
C GLY A 877 -45.40 34.17 -20.54
N TRP A 878 -45.08 34.51 -21.79
CA TRP A 878 -43.70 34.53 -22.30
C TRP A 878 -42.90 35.77 -21.87
N CYS A 879 -43.57 36.79 -21.31
CA CYS A 879 -42.92 37.97 -20.72
C CYS A 879 -42.34 37.71 -19.31
N TYR A 880 -42.61 36.54 -18.73
CA TYR A 880 -42.17 36.17 -17.39
C TYR A 880 -41.08 35.11 -17.41
N GLN A 881 -40.38 34.96 -16.29
CA GLN A 881 -39.28 34.01 -16.11
C GLN A 881 -39.46 33.16 -14.86
N PHE A 882 -38.71 32.05 -14.80
CA PHE A 882 -38.66 31.23 -13.60
C PHE A 882 -38.27 32.06 -12.37
N GLY A 883 -39.05 31.92 -11.32
CA GLY A 883 -38.87 32.63 -10.06
C GLY A 883 -39.46 34.04 -10.01
N ASP A 884 -40.11 34.54 -11.07
CA ASP A 884 -40.82 35.82 -11.03
C ASP A 884 -42.03 35.76 -10.11
N HIS A 885 -42.27 36.86 -9.39
CA HIS A 885 -43.44 37.01 -8.53
C HIS A 885 -44.58 37.61 -9.33
N ILE A 886 -45.69 36.90 -9.46
CA ILE A 886 -46.87 37.35 -10.20
C ILE A 886 -48.08 37.46 -9.29
N ILE A 887 -48.95 38.41 -9.62
CA ILE A 887 -50.27 38.56 -9.01
C ILE A 887 -51.29 37.89 -9.92
N LEU A 888 -52.18 37.10 -9.34
CA LEU A 888 -53.16 36.27 -10.03
C LEU A 888 -54.57 36.61 -9.52
N SER A 889 -55.54 36.62 -10.42
CA SER A 889 -56.97 36.68 -10.08
C SER A 889 -57.75 35.68 -10.92
N ASP A 890 -58.86 35.16 -10.36
CA ASP A 890 -59.82 34.34 -11.08
C ASP A 890 -61.14 35.09 -11.30
N ASP A 891 -62.05 34.43 -12.00
CA ASP A 891 -63.41 34.88 -12.31
C ASP A 891 -64.42 34.49 -11.19
N ILE A 892 -63.95 33.93 -10.08
CA ILE A 892 -64.81 33.47 -8.98
C ILE A 892 -65.29 34.67 -8.15
N PRO A 893 -66.60 34.92 -8.02
CA PRO A 893 -67.14 36.10 -7.32
C PRO A 893 -66.76 36.20 -5.83
N THR A 894 -66.40 35.08 -5.19
CA THR A 894 -65.95 35.05 -3.78
C THR A 894 -64.49 35.44 -3.60
N GLY A 895 -63.72 35.56 -4.68
CA GLY A 895 -62.31 35.96 -4.68
C GLY A 895 -62.08 37.41 -4.27
N LYS A 896 -63.13 38.24 -4.25
CA LYS A 896 -63.07 39.68 -3.96
C LYS A 896 -62.05 40.43 -4.82
N THR A 897 -61.91 39.98 -6.06
CA THR A 897 -61.13 40.60 -7.12
C THR A 897 -62.05 40.86 -8.31
N ILE A 898 -61.82 41.97 -9.00
CA ILE A 898 -62.52 42.32 -10.24
C ILE A 898 -61.44 42.74 -11.24
N SER A 899 -61.35 42.04 -12.36
CA SER A 899 -60.50 42.44 -13.48
C SER A 899 -61.28 43.28 -14.46
N CYS A 900 -60.67 44.36 -14.94
CA CYS A 900 -61.26 45.30 -15.87
C CYS A 900 -60.29 45.77 -16.95
N LEU A 901 -60.85 46.21 -18.08
CA LEU A 901 -60.14 47.07 -19.03
C LEU A 901 -60.37 48.54 -18.65
N ILE A 902 -59.34 49.37 -18.81
CA ILE A 902 -59.45 50.83 -18.72
C ILE A 902 -59.79 51.34 -20.12
N GLU A 903 -61.03 51.77 -20.36
CA GLU A 903 -61.48 52.24 -21.68
C GLU A 903 -61.29 53.74 -21.89
N ALA A 904 -61.21 54.51 -20.81
CA ALA A 904 -60.90 55.92 -20.86
C ALA A 904 -60.07 56.34 -19.66
N MET A 905 -59.17 57.29 -19.89
CA MET A 905 -58.28 57.83 -18.87
C MET A 905 -58.14 59.34 -19.10
N ALA A 906 -58.21 60.10 -17.99
CA ALA A 906 -57.95 61.52 -17.96
C ALA A 906 -57.14 61.83 -16.70
N PHE A 907 -56.15 62.72 -16.77
CA PHE A 907 -55.31 63.06 -15.63
C PHE A 907 -54.94 64.54 -15.58
N ASP A 908 -54.62 64.99 -14.37
CA ASP A 908 -53.93 66.24 -14.07
C ASP A 908 -52.77 65.99 -13.08
N ASP A 909 -52.16 67.06 -12.56
CA ASP A 909 -51.00 66.97 -11.66
C ASP A 909 -51.35 66.37 -10.26
N GLU A 910 -52.63 66.17 -9.94
CA GLU A 910 -53.09 65.64 -8.65
C GLU A 910 -53.75 64.26 -8.75
N VAL A 911 -54.51 63.98 -9.81
CA VAL A 911 -55.38 62.81 -9.91
C VAL A 911 -55.40 62.22 -11.33
N ILE A 912 -55.45 60.89 -11.42
CA ILE A 912 -55.78 60.13 -12.64
C ILE A 912 -57.19 59.54 -12.47
N THR A 913 -58.10 59.88 -13.37
CA THR A 913 -59.48 59.36 -13.43
C THR A 913 -59.59 58.30 -14.51
N LEU A 914 -60.12 57.13 -14.16
CA LEU A 914 -60.20 55.94 -15.00
C LEU A 914 -61.67 55.50 -15.15
N THR A 915 -62.09 55.24 -16.37
CA THR A 915 -63.35 54.56 -16.70
C THR A 915 -63.06 53.10 -17.05
N VAL A 916 -63.77 52.17 -16.41
CA VAL A 916 -63.56 50.73 -16.54
C VAL A 916 -64.77 50.00 -17.13
N THR A 917 -64.55 48.79 -17.65
CA THR A 917 -65.58 47.96 -18.31
C THR A 917 -66.59 47.28 -17.37
N GLU A 918 -66.18 46.91 -16.15
CA GLU A 918 -66.99 46.17 -15.18
C GLU A 918 -67.36 47.04 -13.98
N PRO A 919 -68.54 46.82 -13.35
CA PRO A 919 -68.94 47.56 -12.16
C PRO A 919 -68.09 47.17 -10.95
N LEU A 920 -67.54 48.17 -10.25
CA LEU A 920 -66.67 48.00 -9.09
C LEU A 920 -67.46 47.78 -7.80
N ASP A 921 -67.04 46.82 -6.97
CA ASP A 921 -67.66 46.54 -5.67
C ASP A 921 -67.02 47.36 -4.54
N TRP A 922 -67.59 48.53 -4.26
CA TRP A 922 -67.17 49.41 -3.18
C TRP A 922 -67.60 48.94 -1.78
N SER A 923 -68.24 47.78 -1.64
CA SER A 923 -68.49 47.16 -0.33
C SER A 923 -67.22 46.53 0.29
N TYR A 924 -66.16 46.40 -0.50
CA TYR A 924 -64.86 45.93 -0.04
C TYR A 924 -64.32 46.82 1.09
N ALA A 925 -63.81 46.18 2.14
CA ALA A 925 -63.47 46.87 3.38
C ALA A 925 -62.31 47.88 3.22
N ASN A 926 -61.39 47.63 2.28
CA ASN A 926 -60.24 48.50 2.04
C ASN A 926 -59.83 48.46 0.55
N PRO A 927 -60.65 49.01 -0.37
CA PRO A 927 -60.46 48.85 -1.80
C PRO A 927 -59.07 49.27 -2.26
N ARG A 928 -58.47 48.46 -3.13
CA ARG A 928 -57.15 48.68 -3.74
C ARG A 928 -57.21 48.30 -5.21
N CYS A 929 -56.24 48.77 -5.97
CA CYS A 929 -56.07 48.29 -7.34
C CYS A 929 -54.61 48.21 -7.77
N TRP A 930 -54.36 47.37 -8.76
CA TRP A 930 -53.17 47.43 -9.59
C TRP A 930 -53.56 47.80 -11.02
N ILE A 931 -52.61 48.36 -11.75
CA ILE A 931 -52.73 48.58 -13.19
C ILE A 931 -51.65 47.76 -13.85
N GLN A 932 -52.04 47.00 -14.88
CA GLN A 932 -51.10 46.39 -15.81
C GLN A 932 -51.05 47.25 -17.07
N PHE A 933 -49.86 47.74 -17.38
CA PHE A 933 -49.62 48.60 -18.53
C PHE A 933 -49.46 47.76 -19.80
N GLN A 934 -49.46 48.47 -20.94
CA GLN A 934 -49.44 47.86 -22.27
C GLN A 934 -48.10 47.20 -22.62
N ASP A 935 -47.05 47.45 -21.83
CA ASP A 935 -45.76 46.76 -21.89
C ASP A 935 -45.72 45.46 -21.05
N GLY A 936 -46.87 45.06 -20.48
CA GLY A 936 -47.03 43.90 -19.61
C GLY A 936 -46.62 44.14 -18.15
N ARG A 937 -46.00 45.28 -17.83
CA ARG A 937 -45.53 45.57 -16.48
C ARG A 937 -46.66 46.06 -15.58
N PRO A 938 -46.66 45.66 -14.30
CA PRO A 938 -47.61 46.15 -13.32
C PRO A 938 -47.17 47.48 -12.70
N SER A 939 -48.11 48.20 -12.12
CA SER A 939 -47.82 49.34 -11.26
C SER A 939 -46.87 48.90 -10.13
N THR A 940 -45.78 49.66 -9.92
CA THR A 940 -44.74 49.35 -8.93
C THR A 940 -45.23 49.36 -7.47
N ARG A 941 -46.46 49.82 -7.25
CA ARG A 941 -47.14 49.91 -5.96
C ARG A 941 -48.59 49.50 -6.09
N LEU A 942 -49.17 49.07 -4.97
CA LEU A 942 -50.61 48.91 -4.82
C LEU A 942 -51.26 50.30 -4.70
N LEU A 943 -52.25 50.57 -5.54
CA LEU A 943 -52.90 51.87 -5.66
C LEU A 943 -54.14 51.94 -4.77
N THR A 944 -54.49 53.15 -4.32
CA THR A 944 -55.67 53.40 -3.49
C THR A 944 -56.72 54.14 -4.30
N PRO A 945 -57.74 53.43 -4.83
CA PRO A 945 -58.79 54.04 -5.64
C PRO A 945 -59.80 54.79 -4.78
N THR A 946 -60.34 55.88 -5.31
CA THR A 946 -61.43 56.69 -4.74
C THR A 946 -62.65 56.62 -5.65
N ARG A 947 -63.82 56.32 -5.07
CA ARG A 947 -65.07 56.16 -5.80
C ARG A 947 -65.52 57.46 -6.46
N VAL A 948 -65.80 57.41 -7.76
CA VAL A 948 -66.55 58.44 -8.48
C VAL A 948 -67.98 57.93 -8.71
N ASP A 949 -68.10 56.77 -9.35
CA ASP A 949 -69.36 56.02 -9.50
C ASP A 949 -69.09 54.50 -9.58
N ASP A 950 -69.97 53.73 -10.21
CA ASP A 950 -69.84 52.27 -10.28
C ASP A 950 -68.85 51.81 -11.36
N PHE A 951 -68.57 52.63 -12.38
CA PHE A 951 -67.65 52.33 -13.50
C PHE A 951 -66.47 53.31 -13.58
N THR A 952 -66.43 54.30 -12.68
CA THR A 952 -65.41 55.34 -12.67
C THR A 952 -64.75 55.42 -11.30
N LEU A 953 -63.41 55.43 -11.32
CA LEU A 953 -62.59 55.60 -10.13
C LEU A 953 -61.50 56.64 -10.38
N SER A 954 -60.96 57.18 -9.29
CA SER A 954 -59.80 58.07 -9.33
C SER A 954 -58.67 57.53 -8.46
N ILE A 955 -57.42 57.70 -8.90
CA ILE A 955 -56.21 57.39 -8.13
C ILE A 955 -55.33 58.65 -8.05
N PRO A 956 -54.52 58.80 -6.98
CA PRO A 956 -53.56 59.89 -6.91
C PRO A 956 -52.58 59.85 -8.08
N TYR A 957 -52.31 61.00 -8.69
CA TYR A 957 -51.28 61.11 -9.73
C TYR A 957 -49.91 60.71 -9.16
N ASN A 958 -49.15 59.98 -9.96
CA ASN A 958 -47.76 59.69 -9.66
C ASN A 958 -46.94 59.58 -10.95
N ALA A 959 -45.76 60.20 -10.96
CA ALA A 959 -44.85 60.17 -12.10
C ALA A 959 -44.48 58.73 -12.51
N ASP A 960 -44.33 57.80 -11.56
CA ASP A 960 -43.97 56.40 -11.86
C ASP A 960 -45.06 55.64 -12.64
N LEU A 961 -46.28 56.16 -12.74
CA LEU A 961 -47.36 55.56 -13.53
C LEU A 961 -47.32 55.96 -15.00
N HIS A 962 -46.57 57.01 -15.36
CA HIS A 962 -46.40 57.52 -16.72
C HIS A 962 -47.70 57.53 -17.56
N PRO A 963 -48.79 58.16 -17.10
CA PRO A 963 -50.06 58.16 -17.83
C PRO A 963 -49.96 58.80 -19.22
N GLU A 964 -48.95 59.64 -19.46
CA GLU A 964 -48.62 60.18 -20.79
C GLU A 964 -48.22 59.12 -21.83
N ASP A 965 -47.72 57.96 -21.39
CA ASP A 965 -47.28 56.87 -22.27
C ASP A 965 -48.41 55.89 -22.62
N TRP A 966 -49.60 56.05 -22.01
CA TRP A 966 -50.72 55.12 -22.20
C TRP A 966 -51.45 55.42 -23.51
N THR A 967 -51.46 54.45 -24.42
CA THR A 967 -52.10 54.57 -25.73
C THR A 967 -53.55 54.10 -25.68
N MET A 968 -54.50 55.04 -25.53
CA MET A 968 -55.93 54.72 -25.36
C MET A 968 -56.76 54.70 -26.65
N ASN A 969 -56.21 55.18 -27.78
CA ASN A 969 -56.97 55.43 -29.02
C ASN A 969 -56.46 54.62 -30.23
N ASP A 970 -55.71 53.55 -30.01
CA ASP A 970 -55.18 52.68 -31.06
C ASP A 970 -55.81 51.28 -30.96
N PRO A 971 -56.59 50.83 -31.96
CA PRO A 971 -57.22 49.51 -31.91
C PRO A 971 -56.22 48.34 -32.05
N ASP A 972 -54.97 48.60 -32.45
CA ASP A 972 -53.93 47.57 -32.59
C ASP A 972 -53.15 47.36 -31.27
N ILE A 973 -53.41 48.15 -30.23
CA ILE A 973 -52.76 48.06 -28.92
C ILE A 973 -53.81 47.71 -27.86
N GLU A 974 -53.53 46.70 -27.04
CA GLU A 974 -54.42 46.33 -25.94
C GLU A 974 -54.57 47.46 -24.91
N LEU A 975 -55.77 47.61 -24.35
CA LEU A 975 -56.01 48.59 -23.28
C LEU A 975 -55.30 48.19 -21.98
N PRO A 976 -54.87 49.15 -21.15
CA PRO A 976 -54.38 48.86 -19.81
C PRO A 976 -55.45 48.12 -18.99
N ARG A 977 -55.00 47.17 -18.16
CA ARG A 977 -55.89 46.37 -17.31
C ARG A 977 -55.85 46.90 -15.87
N LEU A 978 -56.99 46.88 -15.20
CA LEU A 978 -57.12 47.23 -13.80
C LEU A 978 -57.59 46.01 -13.01
N LEU A 979 -56.83 45.63 -12.00
CA LEU A 979 -57.24 44.62 -11.02
C LEU A 979 -57.67 45.31 -9.74
N PHE A 980 -58.97 45.33 -9.46
CA PHE A 980 -59.56 45.90 -8.24
C PHE A 980 -59.74 44.80 -7.18
N CYS A 981 -59.42 45.09 -5.91
CA CYS A 981 -59.45 44.09 -4.83
C CYS A 981 -59.76 44.71 -3.46
N ASP A 982 -60.07 43.87 -2.46
CA ASP A 982 -60.38 44.31 -1.09
C ASP A 982 -59.17 44.67 -0.22
N SER A 983 -57.98 44.24 -0.64
CA SER A 983 -56.67 44.47 -0.02
C SER A 983 -55.57 43.76 -0.81
N GLU A 984 -54.30 44.01 -0.48
CA GLU A 984 -53.16 43.24 -1.01
C GLU A 984 -53.33 41.72 -0.81
N LYS A 985 -53.90 41.31 0.33
CA LYS A 985 -54.14 39.88 0.65
C LYS A 985 -55.34 39.27 -0.06
N GLY A 986 -56.14 40.09 -0.75
CA GLY A 986 -57.30 39.64 -1.51
C GLY A 986 -56.91 38.99 -2.84
N ALA A 987 -55.82 39.46 -3.46
CA ALA A 987 -55.30 38.86 -4.68
C ALA A 987 -54.39 37.65 -4.37
N ARG A 988 -54.28 36.75 -5.35
CA ARG A 988 -53.39 35.59 -5.24
C ARG A 988 -51.99 36.01 -5.65
N HIS A 989 -50.99 35.50 -4.95
CA HIS A 989 -49.60 35.72 -5.29
C HIS A 989 -48.97 34.38 -5.63
N GLY A 990 -48.29 34.29 -6.77
CA GLY A 990 -47.59 33.10 -7.23
C GLY A 990 -46.13 33.40 -7.56
N ILE A 991 -45.27 32.40 -7.44
CA ILE A 991 -43.94 32.43 -8.05
C ILE A 991 -43.97 31.53 -9.28
N ILE A 992 -43.55 32.04 -10.43
CA ILE A 992 -43.44 31.24 -11.65
C ILE A 992 -42.50 30.06 -11.42
N GLN A 993 -43.02 28.84 -11.58
CA GLN A 993 -42.25 27.61 -11.55
C GLN A 993 -42.03 27.03 -12.95
N GLU A 994 -42.98 27.21 -13.85
CA GLU A 994 -42.89 26.66 -15.21
C GLU A 994 -43.70 27.52 -16.18
N ILE A 995 -43.16 27.68 -17.39
CA ILE A 995 -43.83 28.29 -18.53
C ILE A 995 -43.64 27.33 -19.71
N VAL A 996 -44.74 26.80 -20.23
CA VAL A 996 -44.74 25.84 -21.34
C VAL A 996 -45.42 26.48 -22.55
N PRO A 997 -44.65 26.89 -23.58
CA PRO A 997 -45.23 27.38 -24.83
C PRO A 997 -45.84 26.24 -25.65
N SER A 998 -46.97 26.52 -26.29
CA SER A 998 -47.71 25.62 -27.17
C SER A 998 -47.56 26.00 -28.64
N ASP A 999 -47.75 25.03 -29.55
CA ASP A 999 -47.65 25.22 -31.00
C ASP A 999 -48.71 26.20 -31.57
N ASP A 1000 -49.76 26.49 -30.81
CA ASP A 1000 -50.85 27.40 -31.17
C ASP A 1000 -50.62 28.86 -30.73
N GLY A 1001 -49.48 29.16 -30.12
CA GLY A 1001 -49.14 30.51 -29.64
C GLY A 1001 -49.65 30.83 -28.24
N THR A 1002 -50.20 29.84 -27.52
CA THR A 1002 -50.53 29.97 -26.09
C THR A 1002 -49.37 29.55 -25.19
N CYS A 1003 -49.38 30.00 -23.94
CA CYS A 1003 -48.41 29.64 -22.92
C CYS A 1003 -49.13 29.16 -21.66
N GLN A 1004 -48.86 27.92 -21.23
CA GLN A 1004 -49.29 27.45 -19.92
C GLN A 1004 -48.31 27.94 -18.85
N VAL A 1005 -48.83 28.58 -17.81
CA VAL A 1005 -48.08 29.10 -16.68
C VAL A 1005 -48.46 28.33 -15.42
N THR A 1006 -47.45 27.81 -14.72
CA THR A 1006 -47.61 27.16 -13.42
C THR A 1006 -46.90 27.97 -12.35
N ALA A 1007 -47.65 28.39 -11.33
CA ALA A 1007 -47.15 29.26 -10.27
C ALA A 1007 -47.62 28.79 -8.87
N PRO A 1008 -46.75 28.12 -8.10
CA PRO A 1008 -46.99 27.86 -6.69
C PRO A 1008 -47.22 29.14 -5.89
N GLU A 1009 -48.05 29.05 -4.86
CA GLU A 1009 -48.39 30.18 -3.99
C GLU A 1009 -47.12 30.83 -3.40
N TYR A 1010 -47.08 32.15 -3.40
CA TYR A 1010 -46.02 32.97 -2.84
C TYR A 1010 -46.44 33.58 -1.51
N LYS A 1011 -45.60 33.43 -0.48
CA LYS A 1011 -45.75 34.09 0.82
C LYS A 1011 -44.38 34.50 1.35
N GLU A 1012 -44.29 35.70 1.91
CA GLU A 1012 -43.06 36.17 2.56
C GLU A 1012 -42.61 35.27 3.72
N ILE A 1013 -43.55 34.58 4.39
CA ILE A 1013 -43.27 33.68 5.52
C ILE A 1013 -42.30 32.54 5.15
N PHE A 1014 -42.18 32.17 3.88
CA PHE A 1014 -41.22 31.17 3.43
C PHE A 1014 -39.77 31.57 3.70
N TYR A 1015 -39.50 32.88 3.72
CA TYR A 1015 -38.17 33.47 3.83
C TYR A 1015 -37.93 34.08 5.22
N ALA A 1016 -38.84 33.86 6.18
CA ALA A 1016 -38.76 34.48 7.51
C ALA A 1016 -37.46 34.19 8.27
N TYR A 1017 -36.77 33.11 7.92
CA TYR A 1017 -35.52 32.66 8.56
C TYR A 1017 -34.29 32.88 7.69
N ASP A 1018 -34.40 33.53 6.53
CA ASP A 1018 -33.27 33.70 5.59
C ASP A 1018 -32.10 34.48 6.21
N ASP A 1019 -32.36 35.30 7.23
CA ASP A 1019 -31.37 36.08 7.98
C ASP A 1019 -31.10 35.56 9.41
N ALA A 1020 -31.63 34.38 9.76
CA ALA A 1020 -31.52 33.83 11.11
C ALA A 1020 -30.10 33.30 11.40
N THR A 1021 -29.77 33.21 12.69
CA THR A 1021 -28.59 32.52 13.23
C THR A 1021 -29.06 31.20 13.83
N TYR A 1022 -28.26 30.14 13.72
CA TYR A 1022 -28.63 28.84 14.28
C TYR A 1022 -28.73 28.94 15.81
N PRO A 1023 -29.90 28.65 16.43
CA PRO A 1023 -30.06 28.76 17.88
C PRO A 1023 -29.36 27.65 18.67
N GLY A 1024 -28.79 26.63 18.01
CA GLY A 1024 -28.27 25.41 18.62
C GLY A 1024 -29.31 24.27 18.64
N ASP A 1025 -28.83 23.06 18.94
CA ASP A 1025 -29.69 21.88 19.02
C ASP A 1025 -30.70 22.02 20.15
N VAL A 1026 -31.94 21.62 19.90
CA VAL A 1026 -32.99 21.63 20.92
C VAL A 1026 -32.83 20.36 21.77
N ALA A 1027 -32.77 20.53 23.09
CA ALA A 1027 -32.49 19.47 24.07
C ALA A 1027 -33.59 18.41 24.18
#